data_AF-A0A5C3KEC5-F1
#
_entry.id   AF-A0A5C3KEC5-F1
#
_cell.length_a   1.000
_cell.length_b   1.000
_cell.length_c   1.000
_cell.angle_alpha   90.00
_cell.angle_beta   90.00
_cell.angle_gamma   90.00
#
_symmetry.space_group_name_H-M   'P 1'
#
loop_
_entity.id
_entity.type
_entity.pdbx_description
1 polymer ?
#
loop_
_entity_poly.entity_id
_entity_poly.type
_entity_poly.pdbx_seq_one_letter_code
_entity_poly.pdbx_strand_id
1 'polypeptide(L)'
;MNQHQQEASDATYVDSQSPRSFLGQDAGNFHRGGVSSKGPTITTAIDGGLPVTRDKQSQETRVIVERDESRLNKDDFQRLARRVRDWGILVGAIVMLVWPWIFWARVYSVGGVKMNNRLAEVVRRHPQFTTYFVTLVANFLCLMLNILFSTSVIRFSEEWMAEKEDVSLFYINLFSAFRHQSLPWTFSDLDSIFKRKRWASVILVCVCILSFQFIPSGIASLLSPISFIRTAGLSASELNFSSNNADCIAWGIESLANLTCRWEVSRSRYTDCLGVNELVDVLTSGRASMLSLLPDNTESLSFGQLGANHGLRVLGPVRGIYPVAPRNESSYNTLKPSVFTNDDISEAMLAYNYTLGHQGLAADISCRPAPESPISFIASSENSTSHSEQRYNGTCPEGNDFLGPNTGEVHVPEYAVMYWACRAFAKPAGHSYDLYLHGPGFYNDTVGNITCSLTPRGFVSYPTTFTSSNHVFSASDSTATSVQVEPIAPLLIEFMLEQLLEFVSQAQTSQASLIVETVLTTGHNAFGLPIPDSDIGPSVVDHYLPFFEKMILGMLEYETSNIRKILSLKRDVPTSCLREIEGTVSYSITGWFVRLEHIGFLLAGTLLSFVTLGLISMAIYNSMSKAPSRLNVIDAYTLVQGNSSQKGEEPRISFPERLRGVPQVGA
;
A
#
# COMPACT_ATOMS: atom_id res chain seq x y z
N MET A 1 -38.89 -28.95 40.21
CA MET A 1 -40.17 -28.94 39.48
C MET A 1 -39.89 -28.32 38.11
N ASN A 2 -39.88 -29.19 37.09
CA ASN A 2 -40.01 -29.02 35.62
C ASN A 2 -39.65 -27.64 35.03
N GLN A 3 -38.60 -27.45 34.22
CA GLN A 3 -38.24 -28.10 32.95
C GLN A 3 -39.38 -28.11 31.92
N HIS A 4 -39.45 -27.04 31.12
CA HIS A 4 -39.83 -27.02 29.68
C HIS A 4 -40.05 -25.56 29.24
N GLN A 5 -39.21 -25.05 28.34
CA GLN A 5 -39.65 -24.57 27.02
C GLN A 5 -38.45 -24.11 26.20
N GLN A 6 -38.17 -24.91 25.18
CA GLN A 6 -37.28 -24.67 24.06
C GLN A 6 -38.21 -24.61 22.83
N GLU A 7 -37.79 -23.85 21.82
CA GLU A 7 -38.43 -23.64 20.50
C GLU A 7 -39.51 -22.55 20.44
N ALA A 8 -39.16 -21.42 19.81
CA ALA A 8 -39.42 -21.19 18.38
C ALA A 8 -39.34 -19.69 18.08
N SER A 9 -38.45 -19.28 17.20
CA SER A 9 -38.62 -18.12 16.31
C SER A 9 -37.51 -18.13 15.26
N ASP A 10 -37.69 -18.96 14.25
CA ASP A 10 -37.14 -18.73 12.91
C ASP A 10 -37.66 -17.37 12.42
N ALA A 11 -36.76 -16.39 12.33
CA ALA A 11 -36.99 -15.17 11.59
C ALA A 11 -36.02 -15.15 10.40
N THR A 12 -36.58 -15.51 9.26
CA THR A 12 -36.08 -15.37 7.90
C THR A 12 -35.47 -13.98 7.68
N TYR A 13 -34.14 -13.93 7.56
CA TYR A 13 -33.46 -12.74 7.06
C TYR A 13 -33.56 -12.72 5.53
N VAL A 14 -34.38 -11.81 5.02
CA VAL A 14 -34.58 -11.58 3.59
C VAL A 14 -33.35 -10.85 3.04
N ASP A 15 -32.61 -11.56 2.20
CA ASP A 15 -31.45 -11.07 1.47
C ASP A 15 -31.89 -10.04 0.41
N SER A 16 -31.73 -8.76 0.72
CA SER A 16 -32.08 -7.67 -0.19
C SER A 16 -30.92 -7.34 -1.13
N GLN A 17 -31.03 -7.87 -2.34
CA GLN A 17 -30.73 -7.21 -3.62
C GLN A 17 -29.28 -6.77 -3.90
N SER A 18 -28.56 -7.70 -4.55
CA SER A 18 -27.55 -7.46 -5.60
C SER A 18 -27.99 -6.37 -6.61
N PRO A 19 -27.16 -5.37 -6.93
CA PRO A 19 -27.39 -4.54 -8.11
C PRO A 19 -27.02 -5.31 -9.37
N ARG A 20 -28.04 -5.47 -10.23
CA ARG A 20 -27.94 -5.97 -11.60
C ARG A 20 -26.87 -5.22 -12.38
N SER A 21 -25.98 -5.98 -13.00
CA SER A 21 -25.14 -5.56 -14.11
C SER A 21 -26.02 -5.06 -15.27
N PHE A 22 -25.99 -3.75 -15.52
CA PHE A 22 -26.51 -3.15 -16.75
C PHE A 22 -25.50 -3.42 -17.87
N LEU A 23 -25.83 -4.35 -18.76
CA LEU A 23 -25.21 -4.48 -20.07
C LEU A 23 -25.79 -3.40 -20.99
N GLY A 24 -25.07 -2.28 -21.11
CA GLY A 24 -25.24 -1.34 -22.20
C GLY A 24 -24.52 -1.86 -23.44
N GLN A 25 -25.28 -2.34 -24.41
CA GLN A 25 -24.85 -2.43 -25.80
C GLN A 25 -24.72 -1.01 -26.35
N ASP A 26 -23.51 -0.62 -26.76
CA ASP A 26 -23.34 0.45 -27.73
C ASP A 26 -22.35 0.01 -28.80
N ALA A 27 -22.91 -0.17 -30.00
CA ALA A 27 -22.19 -0.44 -31.24
C ALA A 27 -21.66 0.90 -31.77
N GLY A 28 -20.36 1.15 -31.57
CA GLY A 28 -19.63 2.27 -32.16
C GLY A 28 -18.64 1.79 -33.22
N ASN A 29 -19.05 1.90 -34.48
CA ASN A 29 -18.22 1.67 -35.68
C ASN A 29 -16.91 2.45 -35.62
N PHE A 30 -15.77 1.76 -35.79
CA PHE A 30 -14.48 2.41 -36.04
C PHE A 30 -13.98 2.12 -37.45
N HIS A 31 -13.81 3.20 -38.21
CA HIS A 31 -13.27 3.25 -39.55
C HIS A 31 -11.89 2.61 -39.65
N ARG A 32 -11.76 1.65 -40.56
CA ARG A 32 -10.49 1.04 -40.97
C ARG A 32 -9.83 1.92 -42.02
N GLY A 33 -8.90 2.78 -41.60
CA GLY A 33 -8.00 3.50 -42.50
C GLY A 33 -6.93 2.56 -43.05
N GLY A 34 -7.11 2.08 -44.28
CA GLY A 34 -6.10 1.32 -45.01
C GLY A 34 -5.02 2.24 -45.56
N VAL A 35 -3.80 2.11 -45.07
CA VAL A 35 -2.61 2.75 -45.66
C VAL A 35 -2.03 1.81 -46.71
N SER A 36 -2.03 2.33 -47.94
CA SER A 36 -1.47 1.76 -49.16
C SER A 36 0.06 1.91 -49.16
N SER A 37 0.80 0.81 -49.29
CA SER A 37 2.21 0.85 -49.69
C SER A 37 2.39 0.26 -51.08
N LYS A 38 2.72 1.15 -52.02
CA LYS A 38 3.13 0.86 -53.40
C LYS A 38 4.41 0.02 -53.42
N GLY A 39 4.37 -1.15 -54.06
CA GLY A 39 5.56 -1.82 -54.57
C GLY A 39 5.80 -1.41 -56.03
N PRO A 40 7.05 -1.21 -56.49
CA PRO A 40 7.32 -1.02 -57.91
C PRO A 40 7.44 -2.38 -58.61
N THR A 41 6.55 -2.58 -59.57
CA THR A 41 6.61 -3.58 -60.64
C THR A 41 7.65 -3.14 -61.66
N ILE A 42 8.70 -3.93 -61.90
CA ILE A 42 9.59 -3.76 -63.05
C ILE A 42 9.26 -4.84 -64.07
N THR A 43 8.73 -4.39 -65.20
CA THR A 43 8.52 -5.10 -66.46
C THR A 43 9.87 -5.36 -67.14
N THR A 44 10.07 -6.58 -67.64
CA THR A 44 11.12 -6.89 -68.61
C THR A 44 10.46 -7.23 -69.95
N ALA A 45 10.91 -6.52 -70.98
CA ALA A 45 10.49 -6.69 -72.36
C ALA A 45 11.47 -7.60 -73.11
N ILE A 46 10.89 -8.36 -74.03
CA ILE A 46 11.50 -9.20 -75.06
C ILE A 46 11.81 -8.28 -76.27
N ASP A 47 13.00 -8.36 -76.87
CA ASP A 47 13.15 -8.65 -78.32
C ASP A 47 14.59 -8.65 -78.86
N GLY A 48 14.81 -9.55 -79.84
CA GLY A 48 15.78 -9.51 -80.96
C GLY A 48 17.28 -9.59 -80.64
N GLY A 49 18.14 -10.34 -81.33
CA GLY A 49 18.09 -10.98 -82.63
C GLY A 49 19.44 -10.82 -83.35
N LEU A 50 20.01 -11.93 -83.82
CA LEU A 50 21.09 -12.13 -84.83
C LEU A 50 22.59 -12.11 -84.47
N PRO A 51 23.40 -12.89 -85.23
CA PRO A 51 24.63 -13.53 -84.79
C PRO A 51 25.89 -12.91 -85.42
N VAL A 52 27.03 -13.02 -84.73
CA VAL A 52 28.35 -12.73 -85.31
C VAL A 52 29.36 -13.81 -84.90
N THR A 53 30.05 -14.28 -85.92
CA THR A 53 31.07 -15.33 -86.01
C THR A 53 32.45 -14.94 -85.44
N ARG A 54 33.26 -15.97 -85.12
CA ARG A 54 34.75 -15.98 -85.02
C ARG A 54 35.35 -15.17 -83.85
N ASP A 55 36.38 -15.57 -83.11
CA ASP A 55 37.49 -16.50 -83.34
C ASP A 55 37.91 -17.19 -82.02
N LYS A 56 38.22 -18.49 -82.09
CA LYS A 56 38.85 -19.26 -81.00
C LYS A 56 40.37 -19.21 -81.20
N GLN A 57 41.07 -18.31 -80.54
CA GLN A 57 42.50 -18.45 -80.17
C GLN A 57 43.04 -17.21 -79.43
N SER A 58 42.48 -16.86 -78.27
CA SER A 58 43.12 -15.93 -77.31
C SER A 58 42.44 -15.92 -75.93
N GLN A 59 42.10 -17.10 -75.38
CA GLN A 59 41.26 -17.22 -74.18
C GLN A 59 41.96 -17.85 -72.95
N GLU A 60 43.25 -18.18 -73.04
CA GLU A 60 43.96 -18.86 -71.94
C GLU A 60 44.71 -17.90 -71.00
N THR A 61 45.02 -16.67 -71.40
CA THR A 61 45.78 -15.73 -70.56
C THR A 61 44.92 -14.67 -69.83
N ARG A 62 43.68 -14.41 -70.26
CA ARG A 62 42.74 -13.52 -69.52
C ARG A 62 42.00 -14.21 -68.38
N VAL A 63 41.84 -15.54 -68.44
CA VAL A 63 41.12 -16.32 -67.41
C VAL A 63 41.92 -16.47 -66.11
N ILE A 64 43.23 -16.25 -66.14
CA ILE A 64 44.08 -16.34 -64.93
C ILE A 64 44.04 -15.02 -64.14
N VAL A 65 44.02 -13.87 -64.81
CA VAL A 65 44.01 -12.54 -64.15
C VAL A 65 42.64 -12.21 -63.53
N GLU A 66 41.53 -12.54 -64.20
CA GLU A 66 40.17 -12.30 -63.68
C GLU A 66 39.81 -13.27 -62.53
N ARG A 67 40.45 -14.45 -62.50
CA ARG A 67 40.30 -15.43 -61.41
C ARG A 67 41.12 -15.06 -60.17
N ASP A 68 42.18 -14.27 -60.30
CA ASP A 68 42.94 -13.76 -59.15
C ASP A 68 42.35 -12.48 -58.57
N GLU A 69 41.80 -11.55 -59.38
CA GLU A 69 41.06 -10.39 -58.86
C GLU A 69 39.77 -10.80 -58.12
N SER A 70 39.05 -11.80 -58.64
CA SER A 70 37.85 -12.33 -57.96
C SER A 70 38.18 -13.09 -56.67
N ARG A 71 39.37 -13.68 -56.54
CA ARG A 71 39.86 -14.30 -55.30
C ARG A 71 40.28 -13.25 -54.26
N LEU A 72 40.97 -12.20 -54.69
CA LEU A 72 41.38 -11.09 -53.82
C LEU A 72 40.16 -10.38 -53.22
N ASN A 73 39.14 -10.12 -54.03
CA ASN A 73 37.91 -9.45 -53.58
C ASN A 73 37.08 -10.32 -52.61
N LYS A 74 37.13 -11.65 -52.75
CA LYS A 74 36.42 -12.58 -51.86
C LYS A 74 37.08 -12.67 -50.47
N ASP A 75 38.41 -12.66 -50.42
CA ASP A 75 39.17 -12.71 -49.16
C ASP A 75 38.98 -11.41 -48.36
N ASP A 76 38.94 -10.25 -49.02
CA ASP A 76 38.68 -8.97 -48.36
C ASP A 76 37.22 -8.83 -47.88
N PHE A 77 36.25 -9.31 -48.66
CA PHE A 77 34.86 -9.36 -48.22
C PHE A 77 34.68 -10.25 -46.98
N GLN A 78 35.33 -11.41 -46.94
CA GLN A 78 35.29 -12.29 -45.77
C GLN A 78 35.93 -11.65 -44.54
N ARG A 79 37.04 -10.91 -44.70
CA ARG A 79 37.69 -10.17 -43.61
C ARG A 79 36.79 -9.06 -43.07
N LEU A 80 36.13 -8.32 -43.95
CA LEU A 80 35.19 -7.26 -43.56
C LEU A 80 34.01 -7.85 -42.79
N ALA A 81 33.37 -8.89 -43.35
CA ALA A 81 32.25 -9.59 -42.70
C ALA A 81 32.66 -10.15 -41.32
N ARG A 82 33.88 -10.66 -41.20
CA ARG A 82 34.46 -11.16 -39.95
C ARG A 82 34.55 -10.04 -38.89
N ARG A 83 35.15 -8.90 -39.24
CA ARG A 83 35.30 -7.74 -38.35
C ARG A 83 33.95 -7.16 -37.94
N VAL A 84 33.02 -7.02 -38.89
CA VAL A 84 31.67 -6.52 -38.61
C VAL A 84 30.96 -7.43 -37.61
N ARG A 85 31.09 -8.76 -37.76
CA ARG A 85 30.56 -9.72 -36.79
C ARG A 85 31.16 -9.55 -35.39
N ASP A 86 32.49 -9.41 -35.28
CA ASP A 86 33.17 -9.30 -33.99
C ASP A 86 32.82 -7.98 -33.28
N TRP A 87 32.71 -6.88 -34.03
CA TRP A 87 32.18 -5.61 -33.51
C TRP A 87 30.71 -5.73 -33.07
N GLY A 88 29.88 -6.45 -33.84
CA GLY A 88 28.50 -6.72 -33.45
C GLY A 88 28.39 -7.49 -32.13
N ILE A 89 29.25 -8.51 -31.93
CA ILE A 89 29.31 -9.27 -30.67
C ILE A 89 29.77 -8.37 -29.52
N LEU A 90 30.82 -7.56 -29.74
CA LEU A 90 31.33 -6.64 -28.73
C LEU A 90 30.26 -5.62 -28.30
N VAL A 91 29.60 -4.97 -29.25
CA VAL A 91 28.52 -4.01 -28.97
C VAL A 91 27.37 -4.70 -28.25
N GLY A 92 26.96 -5.89 -28.70
CA GLY A 92 25.92 -6.68 -28.04
C GLY A 92 26.26 -7.01 -26.59
N ALA A 93 27.49 -7.39 -26.31
CA ALA A 93 27.96 -7.69 -24.95
C ALA A 93 28.03 -6.43 -24.06
N ILE A 94 28.43 -5.26 -24.60
CA ILE A 94 28.40 -3.99 -23.88
C ILE A 94 26.95 -3.62 -23.53
N VAL A 95 26.02 -3.73 -24.48
CA VAL A 95 24.60 -3.46 -24.24
C VAL A 95 24.08 -4.37 -23.14
N MET A 96 24.29 -5.69 -23.25
CA MET A 96 23.86 -6.69 -22.26
C MET A 96 24.45 -6.47 -20.86
N LEU A 97 25.68 -5.94 -20.77
CA LEU A 97 26.30 -5.56 -19.51
C LEU A 97 25.64 -4.31 -18.91
N VAL A 98 25.45 -3.27 -19.72
CA VAL A 98 25.14 -1.92 -19.22
C VAL A 98 23.65 -1.72 -18.92
N TRP A 99 22.75 -2.26 -19.74
CA TRP A 99 21.32 -1.98 -19.61
C TRP A 99 20.70 -2.39 -18.27
N PRO A 100 21.01 -3.56 -17.65
CA PRO A 100 20.40 -3.97 -16.39
C PRO A 100 20.81 -3.03 -15.25
N TRP A 101 22.07 -2.57 -15.26
CA TRP A 101 22.57 -1.62 -14.27
C TRP A 101 21.96 -0.24 -14.42
N ILE A 102 21.78 0.26 -15.65
CA ILE A 102 21.10 1.54 -15.89
C ILE A 102 19.66 1.45 -15.37
N PHE A 103 18.95 0.37 -15.70
CA PHE A 103 17.58 0.17 -15.23
C PHE A 103 17.52 0.10 -13.70
N TRP A 104 18.37 -0.73 -13.09
CA TRP A 104 18.47 -0.85 -11.63
C TRP A 104 18.76 0.49 -10.96
N ALA A 105 19.78 1.22 -11.43
CA ALA A 105 20.18 2.51 -10.86
C ALA A 105 19.07 3.56 -11.00
N ARG A 106 18.35 3.56 -12.12
CA ARG A 106 17.22 4.48 -12.34
C ARG A 106 16.05 4.16 -11.41
N VAL A 107 15.69 2.89 -11.24
CA VAL A 107 14.60 2.48 -10.36
C VAL A 107 14.96 2.71 -8.89
N TYR A 108 16.20 2.43 -8.50
CA TYR A 108 16.70 2.63 -7.13
C TYR A 108 16.75 4.12 -6.76
N SER A 109 17.31 4.98 -7.61
CA SER A 109 17.44 6.42 -7.34
C SER A 109 16.11 7.16 -7.19
N VAL A 110 15.04 6.68 -7.83
CA VAL A 110 13.70 7.29 -7.78
C VAL A 110 12.82 6.66 -6.68
N GLY A 111 13.31 5.65 -5.95
CA GLY A 111 12.49 4.93 -4.97
C GLY A 111 11.33 4.18 -5.65
N GLY A 112 11.62 3.53 -6.78
CA GLY A 112 10.66 2.85 -7.64
C GLY A 112 10.21 3.68 -8.85
N VAL A 113 9.60 3.02 -9.83
CA VAL A 113 9.01 3.66 -11.02
C VAL A 113 7.58 3.19 -11.15
N LYS A 114 6.64 4.14 -11.10
CA LYS A 114 5.21 3.88 -11.27
C LYS A 114 4.95 3.37 -12.69
N MET A 115 4.14 2.32 -12.81
CA MET A 115 3.66 1.85 -14.09
C MET A 115 2.47 2.69 -14.57
N ASN A 116 2.17 2.70 -15.87
CA ASN A 116 0.95 3.32 -16.38
C ASN A 116 -0.27 2.59 -15.78
N ASN A 117 -1.28 3.35 -15.33
CA ASN A 117 -2.49 2.84 -14.65
C ASN A 117 -3.18 1.72 -15.46
N ARG A 118 -3.24 1.84 -16.79
CA ARG A 118 -3.81 0.78 -17.66
C ARG A 118 -3.01 -0.51 -17.61
N LEU A 119 -1.69 -0.42 -17.66
CA LEU A 119 -0.82 -1.59 -17.56
C LEU A 119 -0.88 -2.17 -16.14
N ALA A 120 -0.94 -1.31 -15.12
CA ALA A 120 -0.99 -1.71 -13.71
C ALA A 120 -2.24 -2.55 -13.44
N GLU A 121 -3.36 -2.13 -14.02
CA GLU A 121 -4.61 -2.88 -13.93
C GLU A 121 -4.54 -4.23 -14.66
N VAL A 122 -3.88 -4.30 -15.82
CA VAL A 122 -3.65 -5.57 -16.54
C VAL A 122 -2.78 -6.51 -15.69
N VAL A 123 -1.69 -6.01 -15.11
CA VAL A 123 -0.79 -6.78 -14.24
C VAL A 123 -1.53 -7.32 -13.01
N ARG A 124 -2.38 -6.49 -12.41
CA ARG A 124 -3.17 -6.87 -11.23
C ARG A 124 -4.24 -7.91 -11.55
N ARG A 125 -4.95 -7.76 -12.67
CA ARG A 125 -5.99 -8.71 -13.10
C ARG A 125 -5.42 -10.03 -13.61
N HIS A 126 -4.24 -10.01 -14.22
CA HIS A 126 -3.64 -11.17 -14.88
C HIS A 126 -2.17 -11.39 -14.48
N PRO A 127 -1.87 -11.62 -13.19
CA PRO A 127 -0.48 -11.78 -12.73
C PRO A 127 0.23 -12.93 -13.44
N GLN A 128 -0.48 -14.03 -13.71
CA GLN A 128 0.07 -15.19 -14.43
C GLN A 128 0.52 -14.84 -15.86
N PHE A 129 -0.27 -14.01 -16.57
CA PHE A 129 0.08 -13.57 -17.91
C PHE A 129 1.29 -12.64 -17.89
N THR A 130 1.36 -11.74 -16.91
CA THR A 130 2.53 -10.87 -16.72
C THR A 130 3.78 -11.67 -16.40
N THR A 131 3.71 -12.62 -15.46
CA THR A 131 4.85 -13.47 -15.12
C THR A 131 5.30 -14.30 -16.33
N TYR A 132 4.37 -14.86 -17.10
CA TYR A 132 4.69 -15.58 -18.33
C TYR A 132 5.41 -14.68 -19.34
N PHE A 133 4.88 -13.48 -19.60
CA PHE A 133 5.48 -12.53 -20.53
C PHE A 133 6.87 -12.08 -20.09
N VAL A 134 7.02 -11.71 -18.81
CA VAL A 134 8.31 -11.32 -18.23
C VAL A 134 9.33 -12.45 -18.31
N THR A 135 8.91 -13.69 -18.02
CA THR A 135 9.77 -14.88 -18.11
C THR A 135 10.19 -15.16 -19.55
N LEU A 136 9.28 -14.98 -20.53
CA LEU A 136 9.58 -15.12 -21.94
C LEU A 136 10.64 -14.10 -22.39
N VAL A 137 10.50 -12.84 -21.98
CA VAL A 137 11.50 -11.79 -22.25
C VAL A 137 12.84 -12.13 -21.59
N ALA A 138 12.83 -12.59 -20.33
CA ALA A 138 14.04 -13.00 -19.62
C ALA A 138 14.75 -14.18 -20.30
N ASN A 139 14.00 -15.18 -20.76
CA ASN A 139 14.54 -16.32 -21.51
C ASN A 139 15.12 -15.88 -22.86
N PHE A 140 14.45 -14.96 -23.56
CA PHE A 140 14.96 -14.40 -24.81
C PHE A 140 16.29 -13.65 -24.61
N LEU A 141 16.39 -12.82 -23.56
CA LEU A 141 17.62 -12.11 -23.22
C LEU A 141 18.74 -13.07 -22.80
N CYS A 142 18.41 -14.13 -22.05
CA CYS A 142 19.36 -15.19 -21.71
C CYS A 142 19.86 -15.94 -22.95
N LEU A 143 18.98 -16.20 -23.93
CA LEU A 143 19.35 -16.82 -25.20
C LEU A 143 20.29 -15.93 -26.00
N MET A 144 20.04 -14.61 -26.05
CA MET A 144 20.94 -13.66 -26.70
C MET A 144 22.32 -13.64 -26.03
N LEU A 145 22.37 -13.62 -24.70
CA LEU A 145 23.63 -13.67 -23.95
C LEU A 145 24.38 -15.00 -24.16
N ASN A 146 23.66 -16.13 -24.26
CA ASN A 146 24.23 -17.42 -24.62
C ASN A 146 24.86 -17.39 -26.03
N ILE A 147 24.15 -16.86 -27.04
CA ILE A 147 24.69 -16.73 -28.39
C ILE A 147 25.96 -15.85 -28.40
N LEU A 148 25.93 -14.70 -27.72
CA LEU A 148 27.09 -13.80 -27.63
C LEU A 148 28.28 -14.47 -26.93
N PHE A 149 28.04 -15.17 -25.83
CA PHE A 149 29.07 -15.92 -25.11
C PHE A 149 29.64 -17.06 -25.96
N SER A 150 28.78 -17.91 -26.53
CA SER A 150 29.15 -19.06 -27.35
C SER A 150 29.95 -18.63 -28.59
N THR A 151 29.51 -17.59 -29.28
CA THR A 151 30.25 -17.01 -30.42
C THR A 151 31.59 -16.43 -30.01
N SER A 152 31.67 -15.73 -28.86
CA SER A 152 32.93 -15.21 -28.32
C SER A 152 33.92 -16.32 -27.96
N VAL A 153 33.45 -17.42 -27.36
CA VAL A 153 34.26 -18.60 -27.03
C VAL A 153 34.81 -19.25 -28.30
N ILE A 154 33.96 -19.45 -29.33
CA ILE A 154 34.40 -20.03 -30.60
C ILE A 154 35.50 -19.16 -31.21
N ARG A 155 35.27 -17.84 -31.28
CA ARG A 155 36.23 -16.90 -31.84
C ARG A 155 37.56 -16.88 -31.11
N PHE A 156 37.50 -16.80 -29.79
CA PHE A 156 38.69 -16.88 -28.97
C PHE A 156 39.44 -18.20 -29.17
N SER A 157 38.72 -19.32 -29.27
CA SER A 157 39.33 -20.64 -29.49
C SER A 157 39.98 -20.78 -30.87
N GLU A 158 39.37 -20.24 -31.94
CA GLU A 158 39.94 -20.24 -33.30
C GLU A 158 41.28 -19.50 -33.33
N GLU A 159 41.32 -18.28 -32.76
CA GLU A 159 42.53 -17.46 -32.74
C GLU A 159 43.59 -18.04 -31.79
N TRP A 160 43.19 -18.61 -30.65
CA TRP A 160 44.11 -19.24 -29.71
C TRP A 160 44.74 -20.53 -30.27
N MET A 161 43.96 -21.37 -30.95
CA MET A 161 44.47 -22.60 -31.57
C MET A 161 45.34 -22.31 -32.78
N ALA A 162 45.08 -21.24 -33.53
CA ALA A 162 45.91 -20.85 -34.67
C ALA A 162 47.36 -20.52 -34.29
N GLU A 163 47.63 -20.20 -33.02
CA GLU A 163 48.97 -19.88 -32.52
C GLU A 163 49.72 -21.12 -31.96
N LYS A 164 49.05 -22.25 -31.75
CA LYS A 164 49.64 -23.42 -31.09
C LYS A 164 49.94 -24.53 -32.10
N GLU A 165 51.17 -25.03 -32.08
CA GLU A 165 51.59 -26.17 -32.90
C GLU A 165 50.93 -27.49 -32.44
N ASP A 166 50.80 -27.70 -31.12
CA ASP A 166 50.17 -28.87 -30.52
C ASP A 166 48.94 -28.50 -29.68
N VAL A 167 47.75 -28.88 -30.14
CA VAL A 167 46.49 -28.64 -29.42
C VAL A 167 46.08 -29.89 -28.65
N SER A 168 46.04 -29.81 -27.32
CA SER A 168 45.57 -30.93 -26.50
C SER A 168 44.05 -31.10 -26.60
N LEU A 169 43.58 -32.36 -26.70
CA LEU A 169 42.16 -32.73 -26.72
C LEU A 169 41.38 -32.18 -25.50
N PHE A 170 42.06 -31.99 -24.37
CA PHE A 170 41.45 -31.41 -23.18
C PHE A 170 40.94 -29.98 -23.42
N TYR A 171 41.70 -29.13 -24.12
CA TYR A 171 41.28 -27.75 -24.40
C TYR A 171 40.14 -27.70 -25.42
N ILE A 172 40.16 -28.59 -26.42
CA ILE A 172 39.05 -28.74 -27.38
C ILE A 172 37.76 -29.11 -26.62
N ASN A 173 37.84 -30.10 -25.72
CA ASN A 173 36.71 -30.49 -24.89
C ASN A 173 36.28 -29.38 -23.92
N LEU A 174 37.22 -28.61 -23.37
CA LEU A 174 36.94 -27.47 -22.48
C LEU A 174 36.20 -26.34 -23.21
N PHE A 175 36.67 -25.92 -24.39
CA PHE A 175 35.98 -24.91 -25.19
C PHE A 175 34.63 -25.40 -25.68
N SER A 176 34.53 -26.69 -26.04
CA SER A 176 33.25 -27.33 -26.34
C SER A 176 32.28 -27.28 -25.14
N ALA A 177 32.78 -27.55 -23.92
CA ALA A 177 32.00 -27.45 -22.69
C ALA A 177 31.45 -26.04 -22.47
N PHE A 178 32.29 -25.00 -22.62
CA PHE A 178 31.84 -23.61 -22.50
C PHE A 178 30.84 -23.22 -23.60
N ARG A 179 31.08 -23.66 -24.84
CA ARG A 179 30.21 -23.39 -25.99
C ARG A 179 28.80 -23.96 -25.80
N HIS A 180 28.72 -25.21 -25.35
CA HIS A 180 27.47 -25.95 -25.23
C HIS A 180 26.85 -25.87 -23.83
N GLN A 181 27.57 -25.30 -22.86
CA GLN A 181 27.16 -25.20 -21.46
C GLN A 181 26.80 -26.58 -20.87
N SER A 182 27.52 -27.61 -21.29
CA SER A 182 27.32 -28.99 -20.86
C SER A 182 28.64 -29.53 -20.30
N LEU A 183 28.53 -30.49 -19.38
CA LEU A 183 29.69 -31.22 -18.87
C LEU A 183 30.05 -32.32 -19.87
N PRO A 184 31.18 -32.23 -20.60
CA PRO A 184 31.60 -33.27 -21.52
C PRO A 184 32.25 -34.46 -20.81
N TRP A 185 32.57 -34.32 -19.52
CA TRP A 185 33.30 -35.32 -18.75
C TRP A 185 32.37 -36.22 -17.96
N THR A 186 32.64 -37.51 -18.03
CA THR A 186 31.95 -38.54 -17.25
C THR A 186 32.53 -38.59 -15.83
N PHE A 187 31.81 -39.20 -14.87
CA PHE A 187 32.32 -39.37 -13.51
C PHE A 187 33.64 -40.16 -13.45
N SER A 188 33.89 -41.06 -14.40
CA SER A 188 35.17 -41.77 -14.54
C SER A 188 36.33 -40.84 -14.91
N ASP A 189 36.07 -39.79 -15.68
CA ASP A 189 37.09 -38.88 -16.18
C ASP A 189 37.51 -37.86 -15.11
N LEU A 190 36.62 -37.56 -14.16
CA LEU A 190 36.86 -36.61 -13.08
C LEU A 190 38.07 -36.98 -12.22
N ASP A 191 38.25 -38.26 -11.88
CA ASP A 191 39.40 -38.70 -11.07
C ASP A 191 40.74 -38.39 -11.77
N SER A 192 40.79 -38.54 -13.10
CA SER A 192 41.97 -38.19 -13.90
C SER A 192 42.25 -36.67 -13.94
N ILE A 193 41.19 -35.85 -13.92
CA ILE A 193 41.26 -34.39 -13.94
C ILE A 193 41.74 -33.85 -12.59
N PHE A 194 41.24 -34.41 -11.49
CA PHE A 194 41.67 -34.06 -10.13
C PHE A 194 43.15 -34.38 -9.90
N LYS A 195 43.60 -35.56 -10.32
CA LYS A 195 45.01 -35.97 -10.21
C LYS A 195 45.98 -35.06 -10.98
N ARG A 196 45.53 -34.47 -12.10
CA ARG A 196 46.36 -33.57 -12.94
C ARG A 196 46.29 -32.09 -12.57
N LYS A 197 45.72 -31.73 -11.41
CA LYS A 197 45.51 -30.33 -10.96
C LYS A 197 44.70 -29.48 -11.96
N ARG A 198 43.84 -30.09 -12.79
CA ARG A 198 43.00 -29.40 -13.79
C ARG A 198 41.58 -29.07 -13.29
N TRP A 199 41.33 -29.27 -12.00
CA TRP A 199 40.02 -29.07 -11.35
C TRP A 199 39.49 -27.64 -11.47
N ALA A 200 40.35 -26.63 -11.50
CA ALA A 200 39.96 -25.23 -11.63
C ALA A 200 39.16 -24.96 -12.92
N SER A 201 39.54 -25.58 -14.04
CA SER A 201 38.82 -25.45 -15.31
C SER A 201 37.44 -26.09 -15.26
N VAL A 202 37.30 -27.22 -14.55
CA VAL A 202 36.00 -27.88 -14.35
C VAL A 202 35.10 -27.04 -13.45
N ILE A 203 35.63 -26.50 -12.35
CA ILE A 203 34.87 -25.56 -11.50
C ILE A 203 34.43 -24.34 -12.30
N LEU A 204 35.30 -23.77 -13.14
CA LEU A 204 34.94 -22.64 -13.98
C LEU A 204 33.79 -22.98 -14.94
N VAL A 205 33.77 -24.18 -15.53
CA VAL A 205 32.64 -24.66 -16.34
C VAL A 205 31.38 -24.79 -15.49
N CYS A 206 31.45 -25.41 -14.32
CA CYS A 206 30.29 -25.55 -13.42
C CYS A 206 29.73 -24.19 -12.98
N VAL A 207 30.59 -23.24 -12.59
CA VAL A 207 30.20 -21.87 -12.24
C VAL A 207 29.57 -21.16 -13.42
N CYS A 208 30.09 -21.38 -14.64
CA CYS A 208 29.51 -20.82 -15.86
C CYS A 208 28.10 -21.37 -16.10
N ILE A 209 27.91 -22.70 -16.03
CA ILE A 209 26.61 -23.35 -16.19
C ILE A 209 25.62 -22.83 -15.13
N LEU A 210 26.02 -22.77 -13.87
CA LEU A 210 25.17 -22.24 -12.80
C LEU A 210 24.80 -20.77 -13.03
N SER A 211 25.77 -19.94 -13.47
CA SER A 211 25.51 -18.54 -13.79
C SER A 211 24.45 -18.38 -14.87
N PHE A 212 24.49 -19.21 -15.93
CA PHE A 212 23.44 -19.24 -16.97
C PHE A 212 22.06 -19.61 -16.42
N GLN A 213 21.97 -20.51 -15.44
CA GLN A 213 20.68 -20.86 -14.82
C GLN A 213 20.11 -19.72 -13.96
N PHE A 214 20.96 -18.87 -13.37
CA PHE A 214 20.52 -17.74 -12.56
C PHE A 214 20.12 -16.50 -13.38
N ILE A 215 20.62 -16.36 -14.61
CA ILE A 215 20.35 -15.18 -15.45
C ILE A 215 18.86 -14.95 -15.74
N PRO A 216 18.07 -15.95 -16.20
CA PRO A 216 16.64 -15.76 -16.44
C PRO A 216 15.90 -15.29 -15.17
N SER A 217 16.20 -15.90 -14.03
CA SER A 217 15.60 -15.54 -12.75
C SER A 217 15.96 -14.11 -12.34
N GLY A 218 17.21 -13.70 -12.53
CA GLY A 218 17.65 -12.35 -12.19
C GLY A 218 17.04 -11.27 -13.09
N ILE A 219 16.95 -11.53 -14.41
CA ILE A 219 16.29 -10.63 -15.35
C ILE A 219 14.78 -10.59 -15.09
N ALA A 220 14.14 -11.73 -14.86
CA ALA A 220 12.72 -11.79 -14.56
C ALA A 220 12.38 -11.05 -13.26
N SER A 221 13.20 -11.21 -12.21
CA SER A 221 13.05 -10.46 -10.96
C SER A 221 13.18 -8.96 -11.15
N LEU A 222 14.08 -8.50 -12.03
CA LEU A 222 14.27 -7.07 -12.32
C LEU A 222 13.09 -6.48 -13.13
N LEU A 223 12.57 -7.24 -14.09
CA LEU A 223 11.52 -6.80 -15.00
C LEU A 223 10.11 -7.01 -14.44
N SER A 224 9.93 -7.89 -13.45
CA SER A 224 8.62 -8.16 -12.87
C SER A 224 8.11 -6.94 -12.10
N PRO A 225 6.95 -6.38 -12.48
CA PRO A 225 6.33 -5.34 -11.67
C PRO A 225 5.84 -5.95 -10.36
N ILE A 226 5.97 -5.17 -9.28
CA ILE A 226 5.49 -5.50 -7.93
C ILE A 226 4.71 -4.32 -7.36
N SER A 227 3.86 -4.59 -6.37
CA SER A 227 3.29 -3.54 -5.55
C SER A 227 4.34 -3.06 -4.55
N PHE A 228 4.47 -1.75 -4.40
CA PHE A 228 5.35 -1.15 -3.41
C PHE A 228 4.71 0.09 -2.80
N ILE A 229 5.11 0.37 -1.55
CA ILE A 229 4.56 1.47 -0.75
C ILE A 229 5.38 2.72 -1.02
N ARG A 230 4.70 3.84 -1.25
CA ARG A 230 5.28 5.17 -1.29
C ARG A 230 4.72 6.03 -0.19
N THR A 231 5.58 6.88 0.36
CA THR A 231 5.21 7.88 1.34
C THR A 231 5.28 9.27 0.73
N ALA A 232 4.25 10.09 0.92
CA ALA A 232 4.24 11.49 0.53
C ALA A 232 3.74 12.37 1.68
N GLY A 233 4.19 13.61 1.74
CA GLY A 233 3.67 14.60 2.68
C GLY A 233 2.25 15.03 2.30
N LEU A 234 1.44 15.28 3.32
CA LEU A 234 0.13 15.91 3.20
C LEU A 234 0.11 17.21 3.99
N SER A 235 -0.66 18.17 3.49
CA SER A 235 -0.97 19.40 4.20
C SER A 235 -2.44 19.72 3.99
N ALA A 236 -3.13 20.06 5.06
CA ALA A 236 -4.50 20.53 5.06
C ALA A 236 -4.63 21.74 6.00
N SER A 237 -5.79 22.38 6.01
CA SER A 237 -6.14 23.38 7.02
C SER A 237 -7.34 22.93 7.83
N GLU A 238 -7.37 23.33 9.09
CA GLU A 238 -8.54 23.15 9.97
C GLU A 238 -8.69 24.35 10.90
N LEU A 239 -9.84 24.43 11.57
CA LEU A 239 -10.10 25.44 12.59
C LEU A 239 -9.20 25.18 13.81
N ASN A 240 -8.69 26.26 14.39
CA ASN A 240 -7.79 26.27 15.52
C ASN A 240 -8.53 26.74 16.78
N PHE A 241 -8.96 25.79 17.60
CA PHE A 241 -9.55 26.06 18.93
C PHE A 241 -8.51 26.46 19.99
N SER A 242 -7.22 26.32 19.67
CA SER A 242 -6.11 26.89 20.44
C SER A 242 -5.55 28.10 19.69
N SER A 243 -6.42 29.04 19.27
CA SER A 243 -5.99 30.34 18.78
C SER A 243 -6.10 31.38 19.89
N ASN A 244 -5.02 32.11 20.13
CA ASN A 244 -4.98 33.26 21.04
C ASN A 244 -5.29 34.59 20.35
N ASN A 245 -5.63 34.55 19.05
CA ASN A 245 -5.91 35.75 18.28
C ASN A 245 -7.30 36.30 18.64
N ALA A 246 -7.37 37.56 19.08
CA ALA A 246 -8.60 38.22 19.50
C ALA A 246 -9.72 38.17 18.45
N ASP A 247 -9.39 38.29 17.17
CA ASP A 247 -10.38 38.23 16.08
C ASP A 247 -11.00 36.83 16.00
N CYS A 248 -10.19 35.79 16.21
CA CYS A 248 -10.68 34.43 16.20
C CYS A 248 -11.55 34.12 17.40
N ILE A 249 -11.14 34.61 18.58
CA ILE A 249 -11.91 34.48 19.82
C ILE A 249 -13.27 35.17 19.68
N ALA A 250 -13.29 36.42 19.21
CA ALA A 250 -14.52 37.18 19.01
C ALA A 250 -15.46 36.51 18.01
N TRP A 251 -14.93 36.08 16.86
CA TRP A 251 -15.71 35.34 15.85
C TRP A 251 -16.25 34.01 16.38
N GLY A 252 -15.46 33.26 17.16
CA GLY A 252 -15.88 31.99 17.76
C GLY A 252 -17.03 32.18 18.74
N ILE A 253 -16.94 33.19 19.62
CA ILE A 253 -18.00 33.56 20.56
C ILE A 253 -19.30 33.90 19.80
N GLU A 254 -19.20 34.79 18.82
CA GLU A 254 -20.35 35.24 18.03
C GLU A 254 -20.98 34.08 17.25
N SER A 255 -20.15 33.23 16.65
CA SER A 255 -20.62 32.08 15.85
C SER A 255 -21.33 31.04 16.70
N LEU A 256 -20.86 30.78 17.92
CA LEU A 256 -21.52 29.87 18.87
C LEU A 256 -22.83 30.45 19.39
N ALA A 257 -22.87 31.75 19.70
CA ALA A 257 -24.08 32.42 20.15
C ALA A 257 -25.18 32.50 19.07
N ASN A 258 -24.78 32.48 17.79
CA ASN A 258 -25.68 32.57 16.64
C ASN A 258 -26.13 31.20 16.07
N LEU A 259 -25.94 30.10 16.80
CA LEU A 259 -26.50 28.80 16.41
C LEU A 259 -28.02 28.85 16.59
N THR A 260 -28.78 28.72 15.51
CA THR A 260 -30.25 28.97 15.50
C THR A 260 -31.09 27.71 15.33
N CYS A 261 -30.47 26.54 15.36
CA CYS A 261 -31.11 25.24 15.12
C CYS A 261 -31.88 25.19 13.79
N ARG A 262 -31.31 25.77 12.73
CA ARG A 262 -31.87 25.80 11.38
C ARG A 262 -31.12 24.84 10.47
N TRP A 263 -31.81 24.37 9.44
CA TRP A 263 -31.17 23.67 8.34
C TRP A 263 -30.47 24.68 7.45
N GLU A 264 -29.14 24.58 7.37
CA GLU A 264 -28.32 25.38 6.47
C GLU A 264 -27.96 24.55 5.23
N VAL A 265 -28.05 25.21 4.07
CA VAL A 265 -27.61 24.64 2.78
C VAL A 265 -26.36 25.39 2.37
N SER A 266 -25.20 24.83 2.69
CA SER A 266 -23.91 25.30 2.17
C SER A 266 -23.43 24.34 1.09
N ARG A 267 -22.31 23.63 1.32
CA ARG A 267 -21.79 22.56 0.44
C ARG A 267 -22.48 21.21 0.66
N SER A 268 -23.02 21.01 1.87
CA SER A 268 -23.89 19.91 2.27
C SER A 268 -25.07 20.47 3.06
N ARG A 269 -26.15 19.69 3.17
CA ARG A 269 -27.24 20.01 4.10
C ARG A 269 -26.77 19.61 5.49
N TYR A 270 -26.76 20.54 6.43
CA TYR A 270 -26.50 20.28 7.84
C TYR A 270 -27.46 21.08 8.69
N THR A 271 -27.63 20.66 9.93
CA THR A 271 -28.24 21.48 10.96
C THR A 271 -27.15 21.98 11.88
N ASP A 272 -27.29 23.23 12.33
CA ASP A 272 -26.50 23.78 13.43
C ASP A 272 -27.13 23.48 14.80
N CYS A 273 -28.16 22.63 14.84
CA CYS A 273 -28.80 22.11 16.05
C CYS A 273 -27.96 20.97 16.62
N LEU A 274 -27.12 21.31 17.59
CA LEU A 274 -26.49 20.35 18.48
C LEU A 274 -27.56 19.69 19.35
N GLY A 275 -27.36 18.45 19.79
CA GLY A 275 -28.32 17.75 20.64
C GLY A 275 -29.22 16.77 19.89
N VAL A 276 -29.92 17.25 18.86
CA VAL A 276 -31.15 16.57 18.37
C VAL A 276 -30.88 15.44 17.37
N ASN A 277 -30.14 15.73 16.30
CA ASN A 277 -29.96 14.75 15.21
C ASN A 277 -28.73 13.85 15.41
N GLU A 278 -27.97 14.10 16.47
CA GLU A 278 -26.63 13.56 16.68
C GLU A 278 -26.56 12.64 17.89
N LEU A 279 -27.67 12.48 18.64
CA LEU A 279 -27.74 11.66 19.85
C LEU A 279 -27.17 10.25 19.63
N VAL A 280 -27.50 9.58 18.53
CA VAL A 280 -26.98 8.24 18.20
C VAL A 280 -25.46 8.26 18.03
N ASP A 281 -24.93 9.25 17.33
CA ASP A 281 -23.50 9.40 17.07
C ASP A 281 -22.73 9.77 18.36
N VAL A 282 -23.32 10.61 19.22
CA VAL A 282 -22.79 10.98 20.54
C VAL A 282 -22.69 9.78 21.47
N LEU A 283 -23.78 9.00 21.58
CA LEU A 283 -23.80 7.75 22.35
C LEU A 283 -22.79 6.74 21.79
N THR A 284 -22.70 6.65 20.46
CA THR A 284 -21.74 5.79 19.77
C THR A 284 -20.30 6.21 20.08
N SER A 285 -20.00 7.52 20.14
CA SER A 285 -18.69 8.03 20.54
C SER A 285 -18.36 7.68 22.00
N GLY A 286 -19.32 7.84 22.91
CA GLY A 286 -19.18 7.43 24.30
C GLY A 286 -18.87 5.93 24.43
N ARG A 287 -19.60 5.08 23.69
CA ARG A 287 -19.31 3.64 23.59
C ARG A 287 -17.93 3.37 22.99
N ALA A 288 -17.52 4.08 21.95
CA ALA A 288 -16.21 3.95 21.32
C ALA A 288 -15.07 4.23 22.33
N SER A 289 -15.25 5.25 23.16
CA SER A 289 -14.34 5.61 24.24
C SER A 289 -14.31 4.56 25.36
N MET A 290 -15.45 3.96 25.73
CA MET A 290 -15.48 2.84 26.68
C MET A 290 -14.74 1.61 26.14
N LEU A 291 -14.96 1.24 24.88
CA LEU A 291 -14.29 0.11 24.23
C LEU A 291 -12.77 0.32 24.11
N SER A 292 -12.28 1.57 24.20
CA SER A 292 -10.83 1.86 24.25
C SER A 292 -10.15 1.33 25.52
N LEU A 293 -10.91 0.94 26.55
CA LEU A 293 -10.37 0.26 27.72
C LEU A 293 -9.95 -1.19 27.40
N LEU A 294 -10.37 -1.76 26.26
CA LEU A 294 -9.90 -3.06 25.78
C LEU A 294 -8.56 -2.89 25.03
N PRO A 295 -7.51 -3.66 25.38
CA PRO A 295 -6.18 -3.51 24.77
C PRO A 295 -6.14 -3.88 23.27
N ASP A 296 -7.05 -4.74 22.81
CA ASP A 296 -7.11 -5.23 21.42
C ASP A 296 -8.49 -5.00 20.79
N ASN A 297 -9.06 -3.80 20.98
CA ASN A 297 -10.36 -3.48 20.39
C ASN A 297 -10.30 -3.51 18.85
N THR A 298 -11.08 -4.40 18.22
CA THR A 298 -11.27 -4.47 16.77
C THR A 298 -12.63 -3.94 16.32
N GLU A 299 -13.51 -3.56 17.24
CA GLU A 299 -14.85 -3.08 16.94
C GLU A 299 -14.80 -1.66 16.37
N SER A 300 -15.27 -1.51 15.12
CA SER A 300 -15.41 -0.21 14.47
C SER A 300 -16.87 0.23 14.50
N LEU A 301 -17.09 1.48 14.89
CA LEU A 301 -18.41 2.07 15.05
C LEU A 301 -18.67 3.10 13.94
N SER A 302 -19.90 3.18 13.46
CA SER A 302 -20.31 4.07 12.37
C SER A 302 -20.98 5.34 12.89
N PHE A 303 -20.60 6.48 12.31
CA PHE A 303 -21.13 7.81 12.59
C PHE A 303 -21.83 8.34 11.34
N GLY A 304 -23.12 8.65 11.45
CA GLY A 304 -23.93 9.10 10.31
C GLY A 304 -23.77 10.59 10.00
N GLN A 305 -23.50 11.41 11.02
CA GLN A 305 -23.60 12.87 10.96
C GLN A 305 -22.24 13.58 10.89
N LEU A 306 -21.11 12.90 11.17
CA LEU A 306 -19.78 13.53 11.19
C LEU A 306 -19.23 13.94 9.80
N GLY A 307 -20.00 13.80 8.71
CA GLY A 307 -19.74 14.51 7.44
C GLY A 307 -19.25 13.68 6.26
N ALA A 308 -19.27 12.35 6.34
CA ALA A 308 -18.98 11.46 5.20
C ALA A 308 -20.28 11.01 4.49
N ASN A 309 -20.29 10.99 3.16
CA ASN A 309 -21.49 10.66 2.36
C ASN A 309 -22.08 9.26 2.63
N HIS A 310 -21.27 8.35 3.19
CA HIS A 310 -21.65 6.97 3.52
C HIS A 310 -21.50 6.67 5.02
N GLY A 311 -21.46 7.72 5.85
CA GLY A 311 -21.06 7.61 7.24
C GLY A 311 -19.56 7.39 7.39
N LEU A 312 -19.07 7.61 8.60
CA LEU A 312 -17.68 7.51 8.97
C LEU A 312 -17.50 6.35 9.94
N ARG A 313 -16.50 5.48 9.74
CA ARG A 313 -16.22 4.40 10.69
C ARG A 313 -15.01 4.78 11.54
N VAL A 314 -15.14 4.70 12.87
CA VAL A 314 -14.04 4.91 13.81
C VAL A 314 -13.73 3.62 14.55
N LEU A 315 -12.45 3.32 14.69
CA LEU A 315 -11.91 2.31 15.59
C LEU A 315 -11.28 3.03 16.80
N GLY A 316 -11.90 2.85 17.96
CA GLY A 316 -11.49 3.53 19.20
C GLY A 316 -12.14 4.91 19.39
N PRO A 317 -11.57 5.76 20.25
CA PRO A 317 -12.16 7.05 20.61
C PRO A 317 -12.07 8.07 19.46
N VAL A 318 -13.00 9.03 19.41
CA VAL A 318 -13.11 9.97 18.30
C VAL A 318 -11.98 11.01 18.32
N ARG A 319 -11.56 11.50 19.50
CA ARG A 319 -10.37 12.36 19.69
C ARG A 319 -10.17 13.45 18.63
N GLY A 320 -11.23 14.14 18.24
CA GLY A 320 -11.09 15.20 17.25
C GLY A 320 -10.89 14.68 15.82
N ILE A 321 -11.41 13.51 15.44
CA ILE A 321 -11.46 13.11 14.03
C ILE A 321 -12.23 14.17 13.24
N TYR A 322 -11.61 14.64 12.16
CA TYR A 322 -12.21 15.53 11.19
C TYR A 322 -12.04 14.92 9.80
N PRO A 323 -13.12 14.51 9.10
CA PRO A 323 -12.97 13.76 7.86
C PRO A 323 -12.47 14.66 6.72
N VAL A 324 -11.15 14.74 6.58
CA VAL A 324 -10.48 15.30 5.41
C VAL A 324 -10.26 14.17 4.40
N ALA A 325 -11.34 13.77 3.71
CA ALA A 325 -11.27 12.69 2.73
C ALA A 325 -10.80 13.21 1.35
N PRO A 326 -9.91 12.49 0.65
CA PRO A 326 -9.55 12.83 -0.71
C PRO A 326 -10.69 12.54 -1.70
N ARG A 327 -10.91 13.44 -2.67
CA ARG A 327 -11.92 13.36 -3.76
C ARG A 327 -13.37 13.15 -3.30
N ASN A 328 -14.20 14.20 -3.28
CA ASN A 328 -15.69 14.19 -3.21
C ASN A 328 -16.37 13.33 -2.11
N GLU A 329 -15.63 12.58 -1.30
CA GLU A 329 -16.11 11.69 -0.24
C GLU A 329 -16.48 12.45 1.03
N SER A 330 -15.87 13.63 1.22
CA SER A 330 -16.26 14.61 2.22
C SER A 330 -16.77 15.87 1.53
N SER A 331 -17.76 16.54 2.11
CA SER A 331 -18.08 17.92 1.75
C SER A 331 -16.98 18.92 2.20
N TYR A 332 -15.92 18.41 2.85
CA TYR A 332 -14.88 19.14 3.59
C TYR A 332 -13.47 18.84 3.06
N ASN A 333 -13.21 19.14 1.79
CA ASN A 333 -11.84 19.01 1.28
C ASN A 333 -11.02 20.29 1.55
N THR A 334 -10.33 20.33 2.69
CA THR A 334 -9.33 21.36 3.02
C THR A 334 -7.90 20.95 2.66
N LEU A 335 -7.74 19.81 1.98
CA LEU A 335 -6.45 19.29 1.59
C LEU A 335 -5.82 20.19 0.51
N LYS A 336 -4.59 20.65 0.77
CA LYS A 336 -3.79 21.35 -0.24
C LYS A 336 -3.44 20.40 -1.40
N PRO A 337 -3.02 20.94 -2.57
CA PRO A 337 -2.56 20.11 -3.68
C PRO A 337 -1.53 19.07 -3.22
N SER A 338 -1.84 17.80 -3.49
CA SER A 338 -1.10 16.63 -2.99
C SER A 338 -1.20 15.46 -3.98
N VAL A 339 -0.71 14.29 -3.58
CA VAL A 339 -0.82 13.06 -4.39
C VAL A 339 -2.27 12.66 -4.69
N PHE A 340 -3.24 13.11 -3.88
CA PHE A 340 -4.66 12.85 -4.12
C PHE A 340 -5.29 13.77 -5.15
N THR A 341 -4.75 14.98 -5.34
CA THR A 341 -5.23 15.92 -6.38
C THR A 341 -4.66 15.60 -7.77
N ASN A 342 -3.62 14.76 -7.84
CA ASN A 342 -3.06 14.29 -9.10
C ASN A 342 -3.80 13.02 -9.54
N ASP A 343 -4.69 13.15 -10.53
CA ASP A 343 -5.50 12.06 -11.06
C ASP A 343 -4.68 10.86 -11.52
N ASP A 344 -3.52 11.09 -12.15
CA ASP A 344 -2.65 9.99 -12.59
C ASP A 344 -2.16 9.15 -11.40
N ILE A 345 -1.87 9.78 -10.25
CA ILE A 345 -1.36 9.09 -9.06
C ILE A 345 -2.53 8.49 -8.27
N SER A 346 -3.59 9.25 -8.03
CA SER A 346 -4.73 8.82 -7.21
C SER A 346 -5.45 7.61 -7.83
N GLU A 347 -5.62 7.57 -9.14
CA GLU A 347 -6.19 6.40 -9.85
C GLU A 347 -5.28 5.17 -9.83
N ALA A 348 -3.98 5.36 -9.59
CA ALA A 348 -3.03 4.26 -9.48
C ALA A 348 -2.96 3.66 -8.07
N MET A 349 -3.52 4.34 -7.06
CA MET A 349 -3.48 3.90 -5.67
C MET A 349 -4.40 2.69 -5.48
N LEU A 350 -3.84 1.56 -5.07
CA LEU A 350 -4.62 0.35 -4.76
C LEU A 350 -5.21 0.41 -3.35
N ALA A 351 -4.41 0.94 -2.43
CA ALA A 351 -4.77 1.19 -1.05
C ALA A 351 -3.87 2.31 -0.53
N TYR A 352 -4.38 3.10 0.40
CA TYR A 352 -3.63 4.14 1.05
C TYR A 352 -4.04 4.29 2.51
N ASN A 353 -3.05 4.63 3.32
CA ASN A 353 -3.23 5.03 4.70
C ASN A 353 -2.68 6.44 4.83
N TYR A 354 -3.49 7.39 5.29
CA TYR A 354 -2.99 8.73 5.60
C TYR A 354 -3.13 9.02 7.08
N THR A 355 -2.19 9.79 7.61
CA THR A 355 -2.21 10.27 9.00
C THR A 355 -2.14 11.78 9.01
N LEU A 356 -3.07 12.43 9.70
CA LEU A 356 -3.14 13.88 9.91
C LEU A 356 -3.21 14.17 11.42
N GLY A 357 -2.58 15.27 11.86
CA GLY A 357 -2.63 15.71 13.26
C GLY A 357 -3.86 16.58 13.54
N HIS A 358 -5.02 15.99 13.78
CA HIS A 358 -6.25 16.73 14.05
C HIS A 358 -6.36 17.20 15.49
N GLN A 359 -6.95 18.37 15.69
CA GLN A 359 -7.14 18.90 17.04
C GLN A 359 -8.32 18.21 17.72
N GLY A 360 -8.17 17.82 18.98
CA GLY A 360 -9.25 17.25 19.79
C GLY A 360 -9.17 17.73 21.23
N LEU A 361 -10.26 17.56 21.98
CA LEU A 361 -10.27 17.84 23.40
C LEU A 361 -9.39 16.83 24.13
N ALA A 362 -8.48 17.31 24.96
CA ALA A 362 -7.83 16.51 25.99
C ALA A 362 -8.42 16.93 27.33
N ALA A 363 -8.99 15.96 28.04
CA ALA A 363 -9.54 16.19 29.36
C ALA A 363 -9.39 14.95 30.23
N ASP A 364 -9.22 15.18 31.52
CA ASP A 364 -9.29 14.14 32.53
C ASP A 364 -10.67 14.21 33.19
N ILE A 365 -11.35 13.07 33.24
CA ILE A 365 -12.61 12.93 33.97
C ILE A 365 -12.37 11.87 35.04
N SER A 366 -12.67 12.21 36.29
CA SER A 366 -12.66 11.25 37.38
C SER A 366 -14.01 11.29 38.09
N CYS A 367 -14.69 10.15 38.13
CA CYS A 367 -16.00 9.98 38.75
C CYS A 367 -15.86 9.29 40.10
N ARG A 368 -16.72 9.70 41.04
CA ARG A 368 -16.83 9.09 42.37
C ARG A 368 -18.30 9.04 42.81
N PRO A 369 -18.69 8.06 43.63
CA PRO A 369 -19.98 8.10 44.27
C PRO A 369 -20.03 9.28 45.24
N ALA A 370 -21.18 9.94 45.33
CA ALA A 370 -21.43 11.04 46.24
C ALA A 370 -22.59 10.67 47.17
N PRO A 371 -22.55 11.01 48.47
CA PRO A 371 -23.68 10.75 49.36
C PRO A 371 -24.89 11.63 49.03
N GLU A 372 -24.64 12.84 48.52
CA GLU A 372 -25.64 13.86 48.24
C GLU A 372 -25.47 14.37 46.80
N SER A 373 -26.58 14.79 46.19
CA SER A 373 -26.61 15.40 44.86
C SER A 373 -27.10 16.85 44.97
N PRO A 374 -26.50 17.80 44.23
CA PRO A 374 -27.03 19.15 44.12
C PRO A 374 -28.36 19.22 43.35
N ILE A 375 -28.78 18.12 42.73
CA ILE A 375 -30.01 18.00 41.95
C ILE A 375 -31.19 17.74 42.90
N SER A 376 -32.21 18.57 42.78
CA SER A 376 -33.44 18.51 43.58
C SER A 376 -34.67 18.29 42.70
N PHE A 377 -35.62 17.52 43.21
CA PHE A 377 -36.90 17.28 42.55
C PHE A 377 -37.86 18.43 42.83
N ILE A 378 -38.56 18.85 41.79
CA ILE A 378 -39.69 19.77 41.91
C ILE A 378 -40.94 18.91 41.81
N ALA A 379 -41.65 18.78 42.93
CA ALA A 379 -42.89 18.03 42.97
C ALA A 379 -43.87 18.61 41.94
N SER A 380 -44.34 17.77 41.01
CA SER A 380 -45.37 18.18 40.06
C SER A 380 -46.62 18.55 40.84
N SER A 381 -47.17 19.74 40.57
CA SER A 381 -48.42 20.23 41.18
C SER A 381 -49.49 19.12 41.15
N GLU A 382 -50.12 18.86 42.32
CA GLU A 382 -51.06 17.75 42.57
C GLU A 382 -52.25 17.68 41.59
N ASN A 383 -52.49 18.74 40.79
CA ASN A 383 -53.55 18.81 39.80
C ASN A 383 -53.15 18.35 38.38
N SER A 384 -51.90 17.94 38.13
CA SER A 384 -51.51 17.42 36.82
C SER A 384 -51.76 15.91 36.75
N THR A 385 -52.75 15.50 35.95
CA THR A 385 -53.11 14.08 35.72
C THR A 385 -52.07 13.32 34.88
N SER A 386 -50.97 13.97 34.48
CA SER A 386 -49.84 13.37 33.78
C SER A 386 -48.78 12.93 34.78
N HIS A 387 -49.02 11.81 35.46
CA HIS A 387 -48.09 11.21 36.44
C HIS A 387 -46.74 10.73 35.85
N SER A 388 -46.49 10.93 34.55
CA SER A 388 -45.32 10.38 33.86
C SER A 388 -44.14 11.34 33.70
N GLU A 389 -44.27 12.62 34.10
CA GLU A 389 -43.21 13.62 33.96
C GLU A 389 -42.73 14.12 35.32
N GLN A 390 -41.43 13.94 35.57
CA GLN A 390 -40.73 14.53 36.70
C GLN A 390 -40.05 15.83 36.26
N ARG A 391 -39.93 16.77 37.19
CA ARG A 391 -39.16 18.00 36.99
C ARG A 391 -38.03 18.06 37.98
N TYR A 392 -36.87 18.50 37.53
CA TYR A 392 -35.73 18.72 38.40
C TYR A 392 -35.04 20.04 38.14
N ASN A 393 -34.34 20.51 39.16
CA ASN A 393 -33.46 21.66 39.11
C ASN A 393 -32.27 21.42 40.04
N GLY A 394 -31.09 21.95 39.71
CA GLY A 394 -29.89 21.83 40.52
C GLY A 394 -29.41 23.16 41.08
N THR A 395 -28.73 23.11 42.23
CA THR A 395 -28.01 24.27 42.78
C THR A 395 -26.53 23.93 42.92
N CYS A 396 -25.65 24.77 42.38
CA CYS A 396 -24.22 24.54 42.53
C CYS A 396 -23.78 24.70 43.99
N PRO A 397 -22.89 23.82 44.51
CA PRO A 397 -22.34 23.95 45.86
C PRO A 397 -21.67 25.32 46.10
N GLU A 398 -21.54 25.71 47.37
CA GLU A 398 -20.90 26.97 47.72
C GLU A 398 -19.50 27.09 47.10
N GLY A 399 -19.25 28.21 46.41
CA GLY A 399 -17.99 28.45 45.72
C GLY A 399 -17.90 27.84 44.32
N ASN A 400 -19.01 27.34 43.75
CA ASN A 400 -19.12 26.94 42.35
C ASN A 400 -20.16 27.83 41.62
N ASP A 401 -19.95 28.09 40.32
CA ASP A 401 -20.93 28.82 39.49
C ASP A 401 -21.79 27.89 38.65
N PHE A 402 -22.94 28.39 38.25
CA PHE A 402 -23.78 27.74 37.26
C PHE A 402 -23.25 27.97 35.82
N LEU A 403 -23.47 27.00 34.93
CA LEU A 403 -23.12 27.10 33.51
C LEU A 403 -24.28 27.72 32.73
N GLY A 404 -24.21 29.04 32.51
CA GLY A 404 -25.16 29.76 31.66
C GLY A 404 -26.20 30.61 32.42
N PRO A 405 -27.00 31.43 31.71
CA PRO A 405 -27.75 32.53 32.34
C PRO A 405 -29.10 32.18 33.00
N ASN A 406 -29.60 30.94 32.98
CA ASN A 406 -30.76 30.45 33.76
C ASN A 406 -31.13 29.05 33.24
N THR A 407 -30.76 27.97 33.91
CA THR A 407 -31.42 26.69 33.67
C THR A 407 -32.77 26.69 34.35
N GLY A 408 -33.82 26.81 33.53
CA GLY A 408 -35.18 26.51 33.98
C GLY A 408 -35.32 25.05 34.41
N GLU A 409 -36.51 24.72 34.88
CA GLU A 409 -36.89 23.34 35.23
C GLU A 409 -36.70 22.42 34.02
N VAL A 410 -36.01 21.29 34.20
CA VAL A 410 -35.84 20.27 33.15
C VAL A 410 -36.89 19.19 33.35
N HIS A 411 -37.60 18.85 32.27
CA HIS A 411 -38.64 17.83 32.24
C HIS A 411 -38.04 16.50 31.80
N VAL A 412 -38.26 15.44 32.58
CA VAL A 412 -37.79 14.09 32.28
C VAL A 412 -38.84 13.03 32.61
N PRO A 413 -38.83 11.87 31.94
CA PRO A 413 -39.68 10.76 32.31
C PRO A 413 -39.32 10.21 33.70
N GLU A 414 -40.22 9.41 34.29
CA GLU A 414 -40.03 8.80 35.61
C GLU A 414 -38.75 7.94 35.73
N TYR A 415 -38.38 7.25 34.65
CA TYR A 415 -37.19 6.40 34.57
C TYR A 415 -36.05 7.11 33.84
N ALA A 416 -35.62 8.24 34.41
CA ALA A 416 -34.58 9.07 33.83
C ALA A 416 -33.35 9.20 34.73
N VAL A 417 -32.20 9.46 34.11
CA VAL A 417 -31.04 10.04 34.81
C VAL A 417 -31.01 11.54 34.63
N MET A 418 -30.82 12.24 35.74
CA MET A 418 -30.70 13.68 35.80
C MET A 418 -29.23 14.07 35.71
N TYR A 419 -28.97 15.17 35.00
CA TYR A 419 -27.63 15.73 34.86
C TYR A 419 -27.59 17.19 35.28
N TRP A 420 -26.49 17.59 35.90
CA TRP A 420 -26.18 18.98 36.21
C TRP A 420 -24.68 19.22 36.10
N ALA A 421 -24.27 20.44 35.80
CA ALA A 421 -22.85 20.79 35.71
C ALA A 421 -22.60 22.16 36.34
N CYS A 422 -21.48 22.27 37.05
CA CYS A 422 -21.08 23.48 37.74
C CYS A 422 -19.61 23.80 37.46
N ARG A 423 -19.28 25.08 37.36
CA ARG A 423 -17.89 25.56 37.29
C ARG A 423 -17.29 25.55 38.68
N ALA A 424 -16.18 24.84 38.88
CA ALA A 424 -15.49 24.75 40.16
C ALA A 424 -14.41 25.84 40.29
N PHE A 425 -14.57 26.81 41.22
CA PHE A 425 -13.61 27.91 41.42
C PHE A 425 -12.46 27.55 42.37
N ALA A 426 -12.58 26.47 43.14
CA ALA A 426 -11.71 26.20 44.29
C ALA A 426 -10.31 25.63 43.96
N LYS A 427 -9.98 25.36 42.69
CA LYS A 427 -8.67 24.79 42.30
C LYS A 427 -7.76 25.89 41.71
N PRO A 428 -6.58 26.16 42.31
CA PRO A 428 -5.66 27.22 41.85
C PRO A 428 -4.97 26.93 40.49
N ALA A 429 -5.30 25.80 39.84
CA ALA A 429 -4.71 25.36 38.59
C ALA A 429 -5.80 25.10 37.53
N GLY A 430 -6.30 26.17 36.92
CA GLY A 430 -7.12 26.10 35.72
C GLY A 430 -8.64 25.96 35.94
N HIS A 431 -9.38 26.07 34.83
CA HIS A 431 -10.82 25.86 34.79
C HIS A 431 -11.10 24.37 35.07
N SER A 432 -11.92 24.07 36.07
CA SER A 432 -12.38 22.71 36.36
C SER A 432 -13.89 22.72 36.52
N TYR A 433 -14.54 21.60 36.19
CA TYR A 433 -15.99 21.48 36.20
C TYR A 433 -16.39 20.25 36.99
N ASP A 434 -17.44 20.36 37.80
CA ASP A 434 -18.03 19.23 38.49
C ASP A 434 -19.36 18.90 37.82
N LEU A 435 -19.47 17.66 37.35
CA LEU A 435 -20.62 17.09 36.69
C LEU A 435 -21.34 16.16 37.66
N TYR A 436 -22.65 16.27 37.75
CA TYR A 436 -23.48 15.51 38.67
C TYR A 436 -24.45 14.67 37.87
N LEU A 437 -24.46 13.37 38.14
CA LEU A 437 -25.46 12.44 37.65
C LEU A 437 -26.26 11.92 38.83
N HIS A 438 -27.58 11.97 38.72
CA HIS A 438 -28.50 11.44 39.72
C HIS A 438 -29.49 10.49 39.06
N GLY A 439 -29.46 9.22 39.45
CA GLY A 439 -30.42 8.21 39.02
C GLY A 439 -31.45 7.93 40.11
N PRO A 440 -32.65 8.51 40.09
CA PRO A 440 -33.73 8.12 40.99
C PRO A 440 -34.35 6.78 40.65
N GLY A 441 -35.17 6.27 41.58
CA GLY A 441 -36.05 5.11 41.36
C GLY A 441 -35.25 3.88 40.95
N PHE A 442 -35.50 3.37 39.75
CA PHE A 442 -34.83 2.18 39.21
C PHE A 442 -33.31 2.34 39.10
N TYR A 443 -32.83 3.57 38.85
CA TYR A 443 -31.40 3.84 38.71
C TYR A 443 -30.72 4.19 40.04
N ASN A 444 -31.43 4.14 41.17
CA ASN A 444 -30.86 4.49 42.49
C ASN A 444 -29.74 3.52 42.90
N ASP A 445 -29.90 2.24 42.59
CA ASP A 445 -28.93 1.21 42.98
C ASP A 445 -27.82 1.04 41.92
N THR A 446 -28.08 1.40 40.66
CA THR A 446 -27.14 1.24 39.54
C THR A 446 -26.29 2.48 39.27
N VAL A 447 -26.86 3.68 39.42
CA VAL A 447 -26.21 4.98 39.21
C VAL A 447 -26.10 5.71 40.54
N GLY A 448 -27.20 5.79 41.29
CA GLY A 448 -27.29 6.56 42.53
C GLY A 448 -26.88 8.01 42.30
N ASN A 449 -25.93 8.47 43.10
CA ASN A 449 -25.34 9.81 43.04
C ASN A 449 -23.88 9.70 42.57
N ILE A 450 -23.58 10.22 41.39
CA ILE A 450 -22.20 10.27 40.86
C ILE A 450 -21.79 11.72 40.70
N THR A 451 -20.60 12.05 41.19
CA THR A 451 -19.94 13.32 40.90
C THR A 451 -18.68 13.05 40.08
N CYS A 452 -18.57 13.64 38.91
CA CYS A 452 -17.42 13.56 38.04
C CYS A 452 -16.70 14.91 37.96
N SER A 453 -15.41 14.95 38.29
CA SER A 453 -14.58 16.14 38.13
C SER A 453 -13.91 16.12 36.76
N LEU A 454 -14.26 17.06 35.91
CA LEU A 454 -13.70 17.29 34.59
C LEU A 454 -12.61 18.37 34.68
N THR A 455 -11.38 17.97 34.37
CA THR A 455 -10.22 18.87 34.28
C THR A 455 -9.74 18.92 32.83
N PRO A 456 -10.12 19.93 32.05
CA PRO A 456 -9.64 20.10 30.69
C PRO A 456 -8.14 20.37 30.68
N ARG A 457 -7.42 19.61 29.86
CA ARG A 457 -6.00 19.87 29.53
C ARG A 457 -5.85 20.80 28.33
N GLY A 458 -6.96 21.15 27.66
CA GLY A 458 -7.01 21.99 26.48
C GLY A 458 -7.20 21.20 25.19
N PHE A 459 -6.97 21.85 24.05
CA PHE A 459 -7.05 21.21 22.75
C PHE A 459 -5.67 20.78 22.27
N VAL A 460 -5.50 19.48 22.00
CA VAL A 460 -4.23 18.89 21.58
C VAL A 460 -4.35 18.26 20.20
N SER A 461 -3.22 18.06 19.54
CA SER A 461 -3.16 17.38 18.24
C SER A 461 -3.07 15.87 18.44
N TYR A 462 -4.03 15.13 17.89
CA TYR A 462 -4.04 13.67 17.85
C TYR A 462 -3.65 13.17 16.45
N PRO A 463 -2.72 12.20 16.35
CA PRO A 463 -2.42 11.57 15.08
C PRO A 463 -3.57 10.65 14.70
N THR A 464 -4.32 11.05 13.68
CA THR A 464 -5.50 10.34 13.18
C THR A 464 -5.15 9.68 11.85
N THR A 465 -5.23 8.35 11.82
CA THR A 465 -4.95 7.55 10.64
C THR A 465 -6.25 7.08 9.99
N PHE A 466 -6.41 7.34 8.70
CA PHE A 466 -7.43 6.73 7.86
C PHE A 466 -6.84 5.59 7.05
N THR A 467 -7.55 4.47 7.00
CA THR A 467 -7.16 3.27 6.25
C THR A 467 -8.17 3.01 5.13
N SER A 468 -7.76 3.13 3.87
CA SER A 468 -8.66 3.04 2.73
C SER A 468 -9.22 1.63 2.48
N SER A 469 -8.53 0.56 2.92
CA SER A 469 -8.99 -0.81 2.68
C SER A 469 -10.29 -1.14 3.41
N ASN A 470 -10.46 -0.55 4.60
CA ASN A 470 -11.61 -0.80 5.48
C ASN A 470 -12.50 0.44 5.63
N HIS A 471 -12.08 1.59 5.08
CA HIS A 471 -12.72 2.90 5.29
C HIS A 471 -12.87 3.27 6.77
N VAL A 472 -11.82 3.04 7.56
CA VAL A 472 -11.82 3.23 9.01
C VAL A 472 -10.82 4.32 9.42
N PHE A 473 -11.26 5.20 10.32
CA PHE A 473 -10.42 6.14 11.06
C PHE A 473 -10.01 5.53 12.40
N SER A 474 -8.82 5.87 12.85
CA SER A 474 -8.31 5.54 14.18
C SER A 474 -7.49 6.70 14.69
N ALA A 475 -7.61 7.01 15.98
CA ALA A 475 -6.83 8.07 16.62
C ALA A 475 -5.89 7.48 17.67
N SER A 476 -4.61 7.80 17.56
CA SER A 476 -3.60 7.41 18.55
C SER A 476 -3.50 8.45 19.68
N ASP A 477 -2.86 8.09 20.79
CA ASP A 477 -2.60 9.06 21.87
C ASP A 477 -1.73 10.22 21.38
N SER A 478 -1.99 11.42 21.89
CA SER A 478 -1.16 12.58 21.59
C SER A 478 0.21 12.44 22.27
N THR A 479 1.28 12.73 21.53
CA THR A 479 2.64 12.83 22.09
C THR A 479 2.94 14.21 22.67
N ALA A 480 2.04 15.19 22.49
CA ALA A 480 2.24 16.55 22.96
C ALA A 480 1.96 16.66 24.48
N THR A 481 2.94 17.14 25.24
CA THR A 481 2.76 17.58 26.62
C THR A 481 1.82 18.80 26.67
N SER A 482 0.83 18.74 27.57
CA SER A 482 -0.13 19.79 27.94
C SER A 482 0.29 21.20 27.52
N VAL A 483 -0.44 21.77 26.56
CA VAL A 483 -0.41 23.20 26.26
C VAL A 483 -1.33 23.89 27.27
N GLN A 484 -0.95 25.08 27.75
CA GLN A 484 -1.79 25.86 28.67
C GLN A 484 -3.19 26.07 28.09
N VAL A 485 -4.20 26.06 28.97
CA VAL A 485 -5.61 26.29 28.60
C VAL A 485 -5.76 27.70 28.00
N GLU A 486 -6.15 27.75 26.72
CA GLU A 486 -6.29 28.98 25.94
C GLU A 486 -7.68 29.63 26.09
N PRO A 487 -7.87 30.92 25.73
CA PRO A 487 -9.08 31.69 26.06
C PRO A 487 -10.40 31.15 25.47
N ILE A 488 -10.38 30.53 24.28
CA ILE A 488 -11.58 29.93 23.66
C ILE A 488 -11.99 28.64 24.37
N ALA A 489 -11.04 27.92 24.96
CA ALA A 489 -11.29 26.58 25.45
C ALA A 489 -12.32 26.52 26.59
N PRO A 490 -12.27 27.38 27.63
CA PRO A 490 -13.28 27.40 28.68
C PRO A 490 -14.69 27.62 28.13
N LEU A 491 -14.86 28.57 27.21
CA LEU A 491 -16.17 28.85 26.62
C LEU A 491 -16.71 27.67 25.82
N LEU A 492 -15.85 27.06 24.99
CA LEU A 492 -16.25 25.91 24.19
C LEU A 492 -16.59 24.71 25.07
N ILE A 493 -15.84 24.50 26.16
CA ILE A 493 -16.12 23.44 27.13
C ILE A 493 -17.44 23.69 27.84
N GLU A 494 -17.69 24.92 28.30
CA GLU A 494 -18.95 25.27 28.97
C GLU A 494 -20.15 25.08 28.04
N PHE A 495 -20.02 25.53 26.80
CA PHE A 495 -21.02 25.30 25.78
C PHE A 495 -21.25 23.80 25.54
N MET A 496 -20.20 22.97 25.44
CA MET A 496 -20.34 21.50 25.32
C MET A 496 -21.00 20.87 26.55
N LEU A 497 -20.72 21.37 27.76
CA LEU A 497 -21.34 20.88 29.01
C LEU A 497 -22.81 21.26 29.12
N GLU A 498 -23.19 22.43 28.60
CA GLU A 498 -24.59 22.84 28.43
C GLU A 498 -25.28 21.96 27.39
N GLN A 499 -24.64 21.66 26.25
CA GLN A 499 -25.20 20.72 25.27
C GLN A 499 -25.33 19.30 25.83
N LEU A 500 -24.41 18.87 26.70
CA LEU A 500 -24.48 17.58 27.37
C LEU A 500 -25.74 17.44 28.24
N LEU A 501 -26.24 18.52 28.84
CA LEU A 501 -27.53 18.51 29.54
C LEU A 501 -28.68 18.14 28.60
N GLU A 502 -28.69 18.72 27.41
CA GLU A 502 -29.70 18.42 26.39
C GLU A 502 -29.57 17.00 25.82
N PHE A 503 -28.34 16.51 25.63
CA PHE A 503 -28.13 15.11 25.24
C PHE A 503 -28.61 14.13 26.31
N VAL A 504 -28.33 14.41 27.58
CA VAL A 504 -28.80 13.57 28.68
C VAL A 504 -30.32 13.61 28.73
N SER A 505 -30.97 14.77 28.61
CA SER A 505 -32.43 14.87 28.64
C SER A 505 -33.09 14.10 27.49
N GLN A 506 -32.55 14.21 26.27
CA GLN A 506 -33.07 13.52 25.09
C GLN A 506 -32.73 12.03 25.03
N ALA A 507 -31.66 11.60 25.72
CA ALA A 507 -31.31 10.19 25.86
C ALA A 507 -32.28 9.40 26.75
N GLN A 508 -33.22 10.07 27.42
CA GLN A 508 -34.20 9.41 28.28
C GLN A 508 -35.39 8.94 27.46
N THR A 509 -35.78 7.69 27.65
CA THR A 509 -37.04 7.14 27.15
C THR A 509 -38.02 6.98 28.31
N SER A 510 -39.28 6.66 28.03
CA SER A 510 -40.26 6.36 29.08
C SER A 510 -39.91 5.12 29.91
N GLN A 511 -38.93 4.31 29.49
CA GLN A 511 -38.59 3.04 30.12
C GLN A 511 -37.15 2.99 30.66
N ALA A 512 -36.22 3.73 30.03
CA ALA A 512 -34.80 3.62 30.31
C ALA A 512 -34.01 4.85 29.85
N SER A 513 -32.84 5.04 30.47
CA SER A 513 -31.82 5.99 30.06
C SER A 513 -30.84 5.34 29.09
N LEU A 514 -30.82 5.77 27.82
CA LEU A 514 -29.93 5.19 26.81
C LEU A 514 -28.44 5.30 27.20
N ILE A 515 -28.05 6.34 27.94
CA ILE A 515 -26.67 6.52 28.43
C ILE A 515 -26.33 5.42 29.43
N VAL A 516 -27.18 5.23 30.45
CA VAL A 516 -26.95 4.21 31.49
C VAL A 516 -26.98 2.81 30.89
N GLU A 517 -27.98 2.51 30.06
CA GLU A 517 -28.07 1.20 29.42
C GLU A 517 -26.85 0.91 28.55
N THR A 518 -26.31 1.92 27.85
CA THR A 518 -25.09 1.76 27.06
C THR A 518 -23.88 1.46 27.95
N VAL A 519 -23.75 2.14 29.10
CA VAL A 519 -22.69 1.89 30.08
C VAL A 519 -22.81 0.49 30.69
N LEU A 520 -23.99 0.13 31.19
CA LEU A 520 -24.25 -1.16 31.83
C LEU A 520 -24.05 -2.32 30.84
N THR A 521 -24.63 -2.21 29.64
CA THR A 521 -24.54 -3.22 28.59
C THR A 521 -23.11 -3.37 28.09
N THR A 522 -22.37 -2.27 27.92
CA THR A 522 -20.96 -2.34 27.49
C THR A 522 -20.09 -2.98 28.58
N GLY A 523 -20.24 -2.56 29.84
CA GLY A 523 -19.50 -3.15 30.96
C GLY A 523 -19.81 -4.64 31.14
N HIS A 524 -21.07 -5.05 31.00
CA HIS A 524 -21.46 -6.45 31.11
C HIS A 524 -20.96 -7.28 29.92
N ASN A 525 -21.32 -6.90 28.69
CA ASN A 525 -21.07 -7.73 27.50
C ASN A 525 -19.59 -7.73 27.07
N ALA A 526 -18.90 -6.60 27.19
CA ALA A 526 -17.51 -6.49 26.73
C ALA A 526 -16.48 -6.74 27.84
N PHE A 527 -16.83 -6.49 29.11
CA PHE A 527 -15.90 -6.62 30.25
C PHE A 527 -16.32 -7.64 31.31
N GLY A 528 -17.48 -8.28 31.16
CA GLY A 528 -17.96 -9.31 32.09
C GLY A 528 -18.30 -8.77 33.48
N LEU A 529 -18.61 -7.48 33.60
CA LEU A 529 -19.02 -6.89 34.88
C LEU A 529 -20.38 -7.43 35.34
N PRO A 530 -20.60 -7.57 36.66
CA PRO A 530 -21.90 -7.99 37.18
C PRO A 530 -22.95 -6.92 36.90
N ILE A 531 -24.14 -7.34 36.46
CA ILE A 531 -25.28 -6.44 36.37
C ILE A 531 -25.67 -6.04 37.80
N PRO A 532 -25.84 -4.74 38.10
CA PRO A 532 -26.29 -4.32 39.41
C PRO A 532 -27.76 -4.76 39.60
N ASP A 533 -27.94 -5.92 40.22
CA ASP A 533 -29.23 -6.36 40.75
C ASP A 533 -29.42 -5.78 42.16
N SER A 534 -30.67 -5.57 42.58
CA SER A 534 -31.04 -4.93 43.85
C SER A 534 -30.42 -5.53 45.11
N ASP A 535 -29.90 -6.76 45.04
CA ASP A 535 -29.34 -7.50 46.17
C ASP A 535 -27.82 -7.34 46.33
N ILE A 536 -27.14 -6.75 45.34
CA ILE A 536 -25.68 -6.62 45.30
C ILE A 536 -25.34 -5.15 45.58
N GLY A 537 -25.01 -4.85 46.85
CA GLY A 537 -24.91 -3.48 47.38
C GLY A 537 -23.96 -2.50 46.66
N PRO A 538 -23.76 -1.28 47.23
CA PRO A 538 -23.22 -0.10 46.54
C PRO A 538 -21.82 -0.25 45.91
N SER A 539 -21.08 -1.32 46.20
CA SER A 539 -19.79 -1.64 45.60
C SER A 539 -19.83 -1.97 44.09
N VAL A 540 -21.01 -2.26 43.52
CA VAL A 540 -21.11 -2.53 42.07
C VAL A 540 -20.93 -1.24 41.26
N VAL A 541 -21.45 -0.12 41.74
CA VAL A 541 -21.35 1.19 41.07
C VAL A 541 -19.89 1.59 40.84
N ASP A 542 -19.01 1.29 41.79
CA ASP A 542 -17.57 1.58 41.71
C ASP A 542 -16.90 0.94 40.47
N HIS A 543 -17.37 -0.22 40.03
CA HIS A 543 -16.84 -0.90 38.84
C HIS A 543 -17.27 -0.23 37.53
N TYR A 544 -18.39 0.50 37.54
CA TYR A 544 -18.93 1.21 36.37
C TYR A 544 -18.46 2.67 36.29
N LEU A 545 -17.84 3.24 37.32
CA LEU A 545 -17.34 4.62 37.30
C LEU A 545 -16.38 4.90 36.12
N PRO A 546 -15.39 4.04 35.80
CA PRO A 546 -14.50 4.28 34.65
C PRO A 546 -15.24 4.28 33.31
N PHE A 547 -16.39 3.59 33.22
CA PHE A 547 -17.24 3.57 32.04
C PHE A 547 -18.01 4.87 31.91
N PHE A 548 -18.54 5.42 33.00
CA PHE A 548 -19.12 6.77 33.00
C PHE A 548 -18.08 7.84 32.63
N GLU A 549 -16.86 7.75 33.17
CA GLU A 549 -15.74 8.65 32.81
C GLU A 549 -15.48 8.62 31.29
N LYS A 550 -15.36 7.41 30.71
CA LYS A 550 -15.10 7.24 29.28
C LYS A 550 -16.30 7.61 28.41
N MET A 551 -17.52 7.32 28.86
CA MET A 551 -18.75 7.68 28.18
C MET A 551 -18.84 9.21 28.04
N ILE A 552 -18.75 9.94 29.14
CA ILE A 552 -18.79 11.41 29.14
C ILE A 552 -17.65 11.99 28.30
N LEU A 553 -16.43 11.46 28.44
CA LEU A 553 -15.29 11.92 27.64
C LEU A 553 -15.54 11.73 26.14
N GLY A 554 -16.04 10.56 25.73
CA GLY A 554 -16.33 10.28 24.33
C GLY A 554 -17.44 11.18 23.76
N MET A 555 -18.46 11.49 24.56
CA MET A 555 -19.50 12.45 24.18
C MET A 555 -18.90 13.85 23.93
N LEU A 556 -18.03 14.34 24.83
CA LEU A 556 -17.36 15.63 24.67
C LEU A 556 -16.38 15.67 23.49
N GLU A 557 -15.68 14.56 23.21
CA GLU A 557 -14.80 14.44 22.05
C GLU A 557 -15.58 14.50 20.71
N TYR A 558 -16.78 13.89 20.68
CA TYR A 558 -17.66 13.99 19.52
C TYR A 558 -18.14 15.43 19.33
N GLU A 559 -18.64 16.07 20.39
CA GLU A 559 -19.11 17.46 20.32
C GLU A 559 -18.01 18.41 19.86
N THR A 560 -16.78 18.23 20.34
CA THR A 560 -15.63 19.00 19.85
C THR A 560 -15.45 18.84 18.34
N SER A 561 -15.52 17.60 17.85
CA SER A 561 -15.36 17.28 16.43
C SER A 561 -16.50 17.86 15.59
N ASN A 562 -17.72 17.82 16.13
CA ASN A 562 -18.93 18.26 15.50
C ASN A 562 -19.06 19.79 15.44
N ILE A 563 -18.77 20.48 16.53
CA ILE A 563 -18.71 21.95 16.57
C ILE A 563 -17.67 22.45 15.58
N ARG A 564 -16.49 21.81 15.53
CA ARG A 564 -15.47 22.17 14.54
C ARG A 564 -15.99 22.00 13.11
N LYS A 565 -16.73 20.92 12.83
CA LYS A 565 -17.38 20.69 11.53
C LYS A 565 -18.37 21.81 11.19
N ILE A 566 -19.28 22.14 12.11
CA ILE A 566 -20.28 23.19 11.91
C ILE A 566 -19.62 24.56 11.69
N LEU A 567 -18.67 24.94 12.53
CA LEU A 567 -17.96 26.22 12.42
C LEU A 567 -17.13 26.31 11.14
N SER A 568 -16.55 25.20 10.67
CA SER A 568 -15.79 25.16 9.41
C SER A 568 -16.67 25.34 8.16
N LEU A 569 -18.01 25.26 8.27
CA LEU A 569 -18.96 25.47 7.17
C LEU A 569 -19.41 26.93 7.02
N LYS A 570 -19.17 27.76 8.03
CA LYS A 570 -19.49 29.19 7.98
C LYS A 570 -18.61 29.87 6.92
N ARG A 571 -19.15 30.89 6.26
CA ARG A 571 -18.51 31.50 5.06
C ARG A 571 -17.41 32.51 5.40
N ASP A 572 -17.34 32.93 6.64
CA ASP A 572 -16.63 34.08 7.16
C ASP A 572 -15.61 33.70 8.24
N VAL A 573 -15.05 32.50 8.17
CA VAL A 573 -13.99 32.05 9.08
C VAL A 573 -12.74 32.92 8.90
N PRO A 574 -12.27 33.64 9.93
CA PRO A 574 -11.04 34.42 9.86
C PRO A 574 -9.83 33.52 9.58
N THR A 575 -8.85 34.02 8.80
CA THR A 575 -7.60 33.27 8.55
C THR A 575 -6.80 33.04 9.84
N SER A 576 -6.97 33.92 10.84
CA SER A 576 -6.41 33.77 12.19
C SER A 576 -7.01 32.59 12.99
N CYS A 577 -8.16 32.08 12.56
CA CYS A 577 -8.75 30.86 13.11
C CYS A 577 -8.31 29.59 12.39
N LEU A 578 -7.56 29.67 11.29
CA LEU A 578 -7.14 28.49 10.55
C LEU A 578 -5.72 28.13 10.96
N ARG A 579 -5.50 26.86 11.29
CA ARG A 579 -4.16 26.27 11.44
C ARG A 579 -3.88 25.33 10.29
N GLU A 580 -2.61 25.24 9.92
CA GLU A 580 -2.15 24.20 8.99
C GLU A 580 -1.89 22.91 9.75
N ILE A 581 -2.36 21.81 9.18
CA ILE A 581 -2.10 20.45 9.66
C ILE A 581 -1.22 19.75 8.65
N GLU A 582 -0.11 19.21 9.13
CA GLU A 582 0.80 18.40 8.35
C GLU A 582 0.58 16.92 8.65
N GLY A 583 0.90 16.09 7.68
CA GLY A 583 0.79 14.65 7.83
C GLY A 583 1.47 13.91 6.70
N THR A 584 1.21 12.60 6.63
CA THR A 584 1.81 11.73 5.62
C THR A 584 0.79 10.76 5.08
N VAL A 585 0.94 10.39 3.81
CA VAL A 585 0.20 9.29 3.18
C VAL A 585 1.16 8.22 2.73
N SER A 586 0.88 6.99 3.15
CA SER A 586 1.50 5.77 2.64
C SER A 586 0.54 5.10 1.69
N TYR A 587 0.90 4.98 0.42
CA TYR A 587 0.02 4.42 -0.61
C TYR A 587 0.73 3.34 -1.43
N SER A 588 -0.02 2.30 -1.80
CA SER A 588 0.47 1.17 -2.59
C SER A 588 0.20 1.40 -4.07
N ILE A 589 1.27 1.31 -4.88
CA ILE A 589 1.21 1.39 -6.35
C ILE A 589 1.92 0.21 -6.99
N THR A 590 1.49 -0.17 -8.19
CA THR A 590 2.15 -1.19 -9.00
C THR A 590 3.22 -0.56 -9.90
N GLY A 591 4.41 -1.15 -9.91
CA GLY A 591 5.47 -0.76 -10.84
C GLY A 591 6.77 -1.49 -10.55
N TRP A 592 7.88 -0.88 -10.93
CA TRP A 592 9.20 -1.46 -10.66
C TRP A 592 9.75 -0.90 -9.37
N PHE A 593 10.14 -1.76 -8.46
CA PHE A 593 10.78 -1.39 -7.21
C PHE A 593 11.92 -2.36 -6.94
N VAL A 594 13.07 -1.80 -6.54
CA VAL A 594 14.30 -2.58 -6.41
C VAL A 594 14.99 -2.22 -5.11
N ARG A 595 15.44 -3.25 -4.39
CA ARG A 595 16.23 -3.14 -3.16
C ARG A 595 17.70 -3.45 -3.44
N LEU A 596 18.60 -3.06 -2.53
CA LEU A 596 20.03 -3.38 -2.62
C LEU A 596 20.30 -4.90 -2.73
N GLU A 597 19.45 -5.73 -2.12
CA GLU A 597 19.50 -7.20 -2.20
C GLU A 597 19.49 -7.71 -3.66
N HIS A 598 18.85 -6.97 -4.57
CA HIS A 598 18.72 -7.38 -5.97
C HIS A 598 20.02 -7.24 -6.77
N ILE A 599 21.06 -6.59 -6.20
CA ILE A 599 22.39 -6.54 -6.81
C ILE A 599 22.94 -7.96 -7.02
N GLY A 600 22.64 -8.89 -6.10
CA GLY A 600 23.06 -10.28 -6.21
C GLY A 600 22.51 -10.98 -7.46
N PHE A 601 21.29 -10.64 -7.86
CA PHE A 601 20.65 -11.20 -9.05
C PHE A 601 21.28 -10.72 -10.37
N LEU A 602 21.92 -9.54 -10.37
CA LEU A 602 22.63 -8.99 -11.54
C LEU A 602 24.06 -9.54 -11.67
N LEU A 603 24.65 -10.04 -10.58
CA LEU A 603 26.06 -10.41 -10.53
C LEU A 603 26.41 -11.54 -11.50
N ALA A 604 25.56 -12.57 -11.65
CA ALA A 604 25.80 -13.67 -12.58
C ALA A 604 25.84 -13.21 -14.04
N GLY A 605 24.87 -12.39 -14.46
CA GLY A 605 24.81 -11.86 -15.82
C GLY A 605 25.96 -10.90 -16.14
N THR A 606 26.40 -10.14 -15.15
CA THR A 606 27.48 -9.16 -15.32
C THR A 606 28.84 -9.82 -15.40
N LEU A 607 29.12 -10.81 -14.55
CA LEU A 607 30.33 -11.64 -14.66
C LEU A 607 30.42 -12.30 -16.03
N LEU A 608 29.34 -12.91 -16.50
CA LEU A 608 29.32 -13.57 -17.80
C LEU A 608 29.52 -12.57 -18.96
N SER A 609 28.91 -11.38 -18.87
CA SER A 609 29.10 -10.32 -19.86
C SER A 609 30.54 -9.80 -19.86
N PHE A 610 31.18 -9.63 -18.70
CA PHE A 610 32.60 -9.28 -18.61
C PHE A 610 33.51 -10.34 -19.21
N VAL A 611 33.24 -11.62 -18.95
CA VAL A 611 34.00 -12.73 -19.56
C VAL A 611 33.82 -12.70 -21.08
N THR A 612 32.59 -12.52 -21.57
CA THR A 612 32.28 -12.40 -23.00
C THR A 612 33.07 -11.25 -23.64
N LEU A 613 33.05 -10.07 -23.01
CA LEU A 613 33.79 -8.88 -23.43
C LEU A 613 35.31 -9.13 -23.46
N GLY A 614 35.85 -9.79 -22.44
CA GLY A 614 37.27 -10.15 -22.37
C GLY A 614 37.66 -11.10 -23.51
N LEU A 615 36.88 -12.16 -23.73
CA LEU A 615 37.14 -13.15 -24.78
C LEU A 615 37.12 -12.53 -26.18
N ILE A 616 36.10 -11.73 -26.49
CA ILE A 616 35.99 -11.09 -27.82
C ILE A 616 37.05 -10.00 -28.01
N SER A 617 37.38 -9.23 -26.96
CA SER A 617 38.44 -8.20 -27.04
C SER A 617 39.81 -8.84 -27.29
N MET A 618 40.10 -9.95 -26.61
CA MET A 618 41.33 -10.74 -26.84
C MET A 618 41.36 -11.33 -28.25
N ALA A 619 40.24 -11.84 -28.75
CA ALA A 619 40.14 -12.35 -30.13
C ALA A 619 40.39 -11.23 -31.16
N ILE A 620 39.77 -10.06 -30.98
CA ILE A 620 39.98 -8.89 -31.85
C ILE A 620 41.46 -8.46 -31.81
N TYR A 621 42.03 -8.30 -30.62
CA TYR A 621 43.43 -7.90 -30.44
C TYR A 621 44.39 -8.86 -31.14
N ASN A 622 44.22 -10.17 -30.92
CA ASN A 622 45.05 -11.20 -31.54
C ASN A 622 44.90 -11.20 -33.07
N SER A 623 43.67 -11.07 -33.58
CA SER A 623 43.39 -11.05 -35.03
C SER A 623 43.93 -9.81 -35.76
N MET A 624 44.11 -8.67 -35.07
CA MET A 624 44.70 -7.47 -35.66
C MET A 624 46.20 -7.63 -35.93
N SER A 625 46.87 -8.48 -35.15
CA SER A 625 48.34 -8.66 -35.22
C SER A 625 48.79 -9.67 -36.28
N LYS A 626 47.89 -10.50 -36.83
CA LYS A 626 48.24 -11.68 -37.64
C LYS A 626 47.39 -11.78 -38.91
N ALA A 627 47.95 -12.40 -39.95
CA ALA A 627 47.19 -12.78 -41.14
C ALA A 627 46.13 -13.82 -40.77
N PRO A 628 44.90 -13.76 -41.33
CA PRO A 628 43.80 -14.62 -40.91
C PRO A 628 44.14 -16.09 -41.16
N SER A 629 44.06 -16.89 -40.09
CA SER A 629 44.16 -18.35 -40.18
C SER A 629 42.97 -18.90 -41.00
N ARG A 630 43.27 -19.81 -41.93
CA ARG A 630 42.27 -20.50 -42.77
C ARG A 630 41.65 -21.74 -42.08
N LEU A 631 41.98 -21.98 -40.81
CA LEU A 631 41.51 -23.15 -40.08
C LEU A 631 40.06 -22.95 -39.64
N ASN A 632 39.13 -23.68 -40.25
CA ASN A 632 37.73 -23.68 -39.84
C ASN A 632 37.54 -24.81 -38.82
N VAL A 633 37.74 -24.49 -37.53
CA VAL A 633 37.74 -25.46 -36.41
C VAL A 633 36.38 -26.16 -36.22
N ILE A 634 35.33 -25.64 -36.84
CA ILE A 634 33.97 -26.20 -36.76
C ILE A 634 33.86 -27.58 -37.44
N ASP A 635 34.71 -27.89 -38.42
CA ASP A 635 34.76 -29.23 -39.02
C ASP A 635 35.67 -30.14 -38.19
N ALA A 636 35.13 -30.72 -37.13
CA ALA A 636 35.78 -31.79 -36.36
C ALA A 636 36.28 -32.95 -37.25
N TYR A 637 35.68 -33.13 -38.42
CA TYR A 637 36.11 -34.08 -39.45
C TYR A 637 37.53 -33.81 -39.98
N THR A 638 37.95 -32.55 -40.05
CA THR A 638 39.30 -32.17 -40.51
C THR A 638 40.38 -32.46 -39.46
N LEU A 639 40.05 -32.34 -38.17
CA LEU A 639 40.96 -32.66 -37.06
C LEU A 639 41.19 -34.17 -36.89
N VAL A 640 40.18 -34.99 -37.17
CA VAL A 640 40.32 -36.46 -37.14
C VAL A 640 41.12 -36.97 -38.33
N GLN A 641 40.97 -36.37 -39.53
CA GLN A 641 41.78 -36.75 -40.70
C GLN A 641 43.25 -36.32 -40.62
N GLY A 642 43.54 -35.18 -39.99
CA GLY A 642 44.93 -34.73 -39.79
C GLY A 642 45.76 -35.70 -38.94
N ASN A 643 45.15 -36.30 -37.91
CA ASN A 643 45.84 -37.22 -37.01
C ASN A 643 45.96 -38.65 -37.57
N SER A 644 45.10 -39.07 -38.51
CA SER A 644 45.21 -40.38 -39.18
C SER A 644 46.31 -40.43 -40.24
N SER A 645 46.76 -39.30 -40.77
CA SER A 645 47.82 -39.26 -41.80
C SER A 645 49.25 -39.27 -41.26
N GLN A 646 49.45 -39.13 -39.93
CA GLN A 646 50.80 -39.00 -39.36
C GLN A 646 51.32 -40.22 -38.59
N LYS A 647 50.53 -41.30 -38.48
CA LYS A 647 51.01 -42.61 -38.03
C LYS A 647 50.41 -43.72 -38.86
N GLY A 648 51.24 -44.33 -39.70
CA GLY A 648 50.95 -45.60 -40.36
C GLY A 648 50.93 -46.75 -39.36
N GLU A 649 49.89 -46.81 -38.52
CA GLU A 649 49.51 -48.00 -37.77
C GLU A 649 47.98 -48.13 -37.81
N GLU A 650 47.52 -49.19 -38.46
CA GLU A 650 46.11 -49.59 -38.53
C GLU A 650 45.46 -49.65 -37.14
N PRO A 651 44.34 -48.95 -36.91
CA PRO A 651 43.53 -49.21 -35.73
C PRO A 651 42.74 -50.52 -35.95
N ARG A 652 43.17 -51.62 -35.32
CA ARG A 652 42.35 -52.81 -35.11
C ARG A 652 41.20 -52.47 -34.16
N ILE A 653 40.03 -52.22 -34.74
CA ILE A 653 38.76 -52.18 -34.00
C ILE A 653 38.41 -53.63 -33.63
N SER A 654 38.56 -53.97 -32.35
CA SER A 654 38.02 -55.22 -31.79
C SER A 654 36.66 -54.91 -31.16
N PHE A 655 35.62 -55.56 -31.67
CA PHE A 655 34.30 -55.61 -31.04
C PHE A 655 34.35 -56.58 -29.85
N PRO A 656 33.96 -56.18 -28.63
CA PRO A 656 33.66 -57.14 -27.59
C PRO A 656 32.23 -57.64 -27.76
N GLU A 657 32.12 -58.84 -28.32
CA GLU A 657 30.93 -59.66 -28.30
C GLU A 657 30.75 -60.21 -26.86
N ARG A 658 29.81 -59.66 -26.08
CA ARG A 658 29.33 -60.31 -24.85
C ARG A 658 27.82 -60.19 -24.67
N LEU A 659 27.19 -61.28 -25.10
CA LEU A 659 25.96 -61.93 -24.64
C LEU A 659 25.32 -61.44 -23.32
N ARG A 660 23.99 -61.29 -23.42
CA ARG A 660 22.92 -61.79 -22.54
C ARG A 660 23.16 -61.79 -21.03
N GLY A 661 22.37 -60.97 -20.35
CA GLY A 661 22.04 -61.14 -18.93
C GLY A 661 20.89 -60.21 -18.53
N VAL A 662 19.66 -60.65 -18.80
CA VAL A 662 18.45 -60.09 -18.17
C VAL A 662 18.38 -60.63 -16.74
N PRO A 663 18.08 -59.78 -15.75
CA PRO A 663 17.25 -60.22 -14.64
C PRO A 663 15.98 -59.36 -14.57
N GLN A 664 14.84 -60.04 -14.62
CA GLN A 664 13.60 -59.58 -14.00
C GLN A 664 13.79 -59.61 -12.48
N VAL A 665 13.46 -58.51 -11.78
CA VAL A 665 12.76 -58.35 -10.48
C VAL A 665 12.61 -56.81 -10.36
N GLY A 666 11.49 -56.14 -10.12
CA GLY A 666 10.30 -56.48 -9.35
C GLY A 666 10.20 -55.53 -8.13
N ALA A 667 9.73 -54.30 -8.36
CA ALA A 667 9.02 -53.39 -7.41
C ALA A 667 8.65 -52.10 -8.15
#